data_AF-A0A931SZ82-F1
#
_entry.id   AF-A0A931SZ82-F1
#
_cell.length_a   1.000
_cell.length_b   1.000
_cell.length_c   1.000
_cell.angle_alpha   90.00
_cell.angle_beta   90.00
_cell.angle_gamma   90.00
#
_symmetry.space_group_name_H-M   'P 1'
#
loop_
_entity.id
_entity.type
_entity.pdbx_description
1 polymer ?
#
loop_
_entity_poly.entity_id
_entity_poly.type
_entity_poly.pdbx_seq_one_letter_code
_entity_poly.pdbx_strand_id
1 'polypeptide(L)'
;LGEKFEGELALEMRWELVDRRGLAQQPISIEAGATARIKLPFNVGKEEFGRELRATLLRGGKPVHSASETFGVSENIWKVGISGAGWSAGGSFGWSKRIDDLVRVNRANYGNFYEEFAWAPSDYDDMTPDTEEFWSGQTQYHGTVSDCKAVIDGLHQHGIKAVTYGKSCGGGLPGFETMRKHPDWFIRYDVGMLIEGGPEVDFLDRMRALDYSLAAKDGWQSWQGQWVDSRVEAAVRFGAEEIVRSTDLLGWDGIRWDGQFNAYGENADEISARNTRLVKEICWKKYPRFVHGYNYLLAQMSDKELKVNPYPMVPMLKDFEECCRDGGLIMNESLRDFSNRNFSHRTMWVFGECMALEGDWVSGLGGFYLAIGFDRATLLDSLYNTIFFLATGARPYGAAPGATSLGHFWQFATRYSCLVYDNTRRRLAGPDSWIRVESPWPLWWKPYTYLRSLGDHRRQILINLIGKPVEERFNELKQPPPPLQKNVKVAFRLPQGWTARQAHQVSIEIEGFQRPLELQAHGDETVLVLPECRYWSMVALDIEGGKEAGVFPLTDPVAAAREGLEQQKKAAIEAQKKAAEASGVKAPEAAQAPPAETAADRDRVAQPDFPKIEKLELKRNGERDVLLALGAYHWMYEMAEAIGWAGGASISEAKLNVKGGWFRGAESSMPDLPADFDTIRHLDALVLNNVPAVFMTLRQRYAMAKFVEAGGGLLVIGGEWSLDRGGFQNTLLGDLLPVELPAPSPAGTTLYPDGLVLQPTDDLALRDRVDWSAEPRIFCLHHVKPKPDAKILLTAGGQPLVVEGRSGKGRVIVFAGSTMGLVPPGRLAFWYW
;
A
#
# COMPACT_ATOMS: atom_id res chain seq x y z
N LEU A 1 -42.83 5.70 -44.00
CA LEU A 1 -42.60 5.26 -42.61
C LEU A 1 -43.52 4.08 -42.37
N GLY A 2 -43.12 2.85 -42.68
CA GLY A 2 -44.13 1.80 -42.73
C GLY A 2 -43.56 0.43 -42.98
N GLU A 3 -43.45 -0.34 -41.91
CA GLU A 3 -44.09 -1.64 -41.74
C GLU A 3 -43.84 -2.10 -40.31
N LYS A 4 -44.88 -2.68 -39.69
CA LYS A 4 -44.79 -3.34 -38.40
C LYS A 4 -43.75 -4.48 -38.48
N PHE A 5 -42.89 -4.61 -37.48
CA PHE A 5 -42.02 -5.77 -37.38
C PHE A 5 -42.81 -6.95 -36.79
N GLU A 6 -43.01 -7.99 -37.59
CA GLU A 6 -43.46 -9.31 -37.14
C GLU A 6 -42.34 -10.33 -37.37
N GLY A 7 -41.99 -11.06 -36.32
CA GLY A 7 -40.86 -11.98 -36.33
C GLY A 7 -40.63 -12.62 -34.97
N GLU A 8 -39.41 -13.08 -34.74
CA GLU A 8 -39.00 -13.68 -33.47
C GLU A 8 -37.77 -12.96 -32.91
N LEU A 9 -37.65 -12.95 -31.58
CA LEU A 9 -36.46 -12.56 -30.87
C LEU A 9 -35.79 -13.83 -30.35
N ALA A 10 -34.60 -14.15 -30.85
CA ALA A 10 -33.77 -15.25 -30.37
C ALA A 10 -32.63 -14.71 -29.50
N LEU A 11 -32.40 -15.35 -28.35
CA LEU A 11 -31.35 -15.04 -27.40
C LEU A 11 -30.37 -16.23 -27.34
N GLU A 12 -29.11 -15.94 -27.62
CA GLU A 12 -28.02 -16.92 -27.59
C GLU A 12 -26.92 -16.42 -26.64
N MET A 13 -26.35 -17.31 -25.85
CA MET A 13 -25.14 -17.03 -25.09
C MET A 13 -23.95 -17.73 -25.75
N ARG A 14 -22.85 -17.01 -25.92
CA ARG A 14 -21.60 -17.51 -26.48
C ARG A 14 -20.48 -17.38 -25.48
N TRP A 15 -19.52 -18.29 -25.55
CA TRP A 15 -18.31 -18.26 -24.75
C TRP A 15 -17.17 -18.95 -25.45
N GLU A 16 -15.96 -18.85 -24.89
CA GLU A 16 -14.74 -19.26 -25.58
C GLU A 16 -14.70 -18.64 -26.99
N LEU A 17 -14.19 -19.36 -28.00
CA LEU A 17 -14.15 -18.91 -29.39
C LEU A 17 -15.42 -19.30 -30.18
N VAL A 18 -15.92 -20.54 -29.97
CA VAL A 18 -16.93 -21.16 -30.83
C VAL A 18 -18.17 -21.68 -30.08
N ASP A 19 -18.10 -21.78 -28.76
CA ASP A 19 -19.17 -22.37 -27.96
C ASP A 19 -20.36 -21.44 -27.87
N ARG A 20 -21.56 -22.03 -27.95
CA ARG A 20 -22.82 -21.29 -27.93
C ARG A 20 -23.96 -22.13 -27.39
N ARG A 21 -24.93 -21.47 -26.76
CA ARG A 21 -26.17 -22.06 -26.25
C ARG A 21 -27.34 -21.13 -26.54
N GLY A 22 -28.36 -21.65 -27.23
CA GLY A 22 -29.66 -20.99 -27.31
C GLY A 22 -30.30 -20.91 -25.93
N LEU A 23 -30.75 -19.73 -25.53
CA LEU A 23 -31.35 -19.48 -24.21
C LEU A 23 -32.87 -19.32 -24.31
N ALA A 24 -33.34 -18.56 -25.28
CA ALA A 24 -34.76 -18.29 -25.49
C ALA A 24 -35.03 -17.93 -26.96
N GLN A 25 -36.25 -18.21 -27.43
CA GLN A 25 -36.75 -17.72 -28.71
C GLN A 25 -38.25 -17.52 -28.57
N GLN A 26 -38.75 -16.33 -28.90
CA GLN A 26 -40.18 -16.04 -28.82
C GLN A 26 -40.65 -15.10 -29.94
N PRO A 27 -41.91 -15.22 -30.38
CA PRO A 27 -42.48 -14.29 -31.33
C PRO A 27 -42.60 -12.89 -30.74
N ILE A 28 -42.34 -11.86 -31.55
CA ILE A 28 -42.46 -10.45 -31.17
C ILE A 28 -43.11 -9.64 -32.29
N SER A 29 -43.78 -8.58 -31.87
CA SER A 29 -44.51 -7.67 -32.74
C SER A 29 -44.24 -6.25 -32.28
N ILE A 30 -43.59 -5.43 -33.11
CA ILE A 30 -43.23 -4.05 -32.77
C ILE A 30 -43.71 -3.13 -33.88
N GLU A 31 -44.55 -2.16 -33.53
CA GLU A 31 -45.03 -1.16 -34.49
C GLU A 31 -43.89 -0.29 -35.02
N ALA A 32 -44.02 0.20 -36.26
CA ALA A 32 -43.00 1.05 -36.86
C ALA A 32 -42.76 2.32 -36.01
N GLY A 33 -41.51 2.54 -35.59
CA GLY A 33 -41.15 3.66 -34.71
C GLY A 33 -41.46 3.45 -33.23
N ALA A 34 -42.06 2.32 -32.84
CA ALA A 34 -42.30 1.98 -31.44
C ALA A 34 -41.08 1.29 -30.81
N THR A 35 -40.98 1.39 -29.49
CA THR A 35 -39.97 0.69 -28.67
C THR A 35 -40.67 -0.29 -27.75
N ALA A 36 -40.25 -1.56 -27.75
CA ALA A 36 -40.72 -2.58 -26.82
C ALA A 36 -39.59 -2.97 -25.84
N ARG A 37 -39.91 -3.16 -24.57
CA ARG A 37 -39.00 -3.77 -23.58
C ARG A 37 -39.44 -5.19 -23.30
N ILE A 38 -38.55 -6.14 -23.57
CA ILE A 38 -38.81 -7.57 -23.43
C ILE A 38 -37.87 -8.13 -22.36
N LYS A 39 -38.42 -8.79 -21.35
CA LYS A 39 -37.65 -9.42 -20.28
C LYS A 39 -37.58 -10.92 -20.52
N LEU A 40 -36.36 -11.44 -20.63
CA LEU A 40 -36.10 -12.87 -20.82
C LEU A 40 -35.20 -13.36 -19.68
N PRO A 41 -35.71 -14.12 -18.71
CA PRO A 41 -34.85 -14.74 -17.70
C PRO A 41 -34.03 -15.86 -18.34
N PHE A 42 -32.77 -16.01 -17.92
CA PHE A 42 -31.90 -17.08 -18.40
C PHE A 42 -30.95 -17.54 -17.30
N ASN A 43 -30.44 -18.77 -17.43
CA ASN A 43 -29.41 -19.31 -16.57
C ASN A 43 -28.04 -19.15 -17.24
N VAL A 44 -27.07 -18.61 -16.52
CA VAL A 44 -25.69 -18.40 -16.97
C VAL A 44 -24.87 -19.69 -17.00
N GLY A 45 -25.22 -20.70 -16.20
CA GLY A 45 -24.44 -21.94 -16.05
C GLY A 45 -23.35 -21.83 -14.97
N LYS A 46 -22.49 -22.83 -14.91
CA LYS A 46 -21.40 -22.95 -13.91
C LYS A 46 -20.04 -22.55 -14.47
N GLU A 47 -19.95 -22.45 -15.79
CA GLU A 47 -18.75 -22.10 -16.50
C GLU A 47 -18.38 -20.65 -16.13
N GLU A 48 -17.09 -20.37 -15.93
CA GLU A 48 -16.58 -19.04 -15.61
C GLU A 48 -16.08 -18.30 -16.88
N PHE A 49 -15.53 -17.10 -16.67
CA PHE A 49 -15.02 -16.17 -17.69
C PHE A 49 -16.11 -15.51 -18.54
N GLY A 50 -15.67 -14.86 -19.62
CA GLY A 50 -16.44 -14.01 -20.50
C GLY A 50 -17.59 -14.71 -21.20
N ARG A 51 -18.71 -13.99 -21.28
CA ARG A 51 -19.89 -14.33 -22.07
C ARG A 51 -20.18 -13.22 -23.05
N GLU A 52 -20.74 -13.60 -24.19
CA GLU A 52 -21.48 -12.71 -25.07
C GLU A 52 -22.93 -13.15 -25.06
N LEU A 53 -23.84 -12.24 -24.71
CA LEU A 53 -25.27 -12.42 -24.91
C LEU A 53 -25.66 -11.74 -26.21
N ARG A 54 -26.09 -12.52 -27.19
CA ARG A 54 -26.51 -12.04 -28.50
C ARG A 54 -28.01 -12.17 -28.67
N ALA A 55 -28.66 -11.03 -28.89
CA ALA A 55 -30.07 -10.94 -29.25
C ALA A 55 -30.19 -10.76 -30.76
N THR A 56 -30.99 -11.61 -31.41
CA THR A 56 -31.18 -11.61 -32.87
C THR A 56 -32.66 -11.49 -33.21
N LEU A 57 -33.00 -10.52 -34.05
CA LEU A 57 -34.31 -10.41 -34.67
C LEU A 57 -34.37 -11.30 -35.90
N LEU A 58 -35.33 -12.21 -35.93
CA LEU A 58 -35.57 -13.14 -37.03
C LEU A 58 -36.87 -12.76 -37.75
N ARG A 59 -36.86 -12.70 -39.08
CA ARG A 59 -38.06 -12.59 -39.91
C ARG A 59 -38.12 -13.81 -40.84
N GLY A 60 -39.18 -14.62 -40.72
CA GLY A 60 -39.28 -15.89 -41.44
C GLY A 60 -38.11 -16.84 -41.16
N GLY A 61 -37.62 -16.88 -39.91
CA GLY A 61 -36.47 -17.69 -39.49
C GLY A 61 -35.09 -17.14 -39.90
N LYS A 62 -35.01 -16.00 -40.59
CA LYS A 62 -33.74 -15.40 -41.03
C LYS A 62 -33.35 -14.19 -40.18
N PRO A 63 -32.09 -14.08 -39.73
CA PRO A 63 -31.59 -12.88 -39.04
C PRO A 63 -31.74 -11.64 -39.92
N VAL A 64 -32.37 -10.60 -39.37
CA VAL A 64 -32.45 -9.27 -40.00
C VAL A 64 -31.71 -8.20 -39.20
N HIS A 65 -31.49 -8.43 -37.91
CA HIS A 65 -30.70 -7.56 -37.04
C HIS A 65 -30.20 -8.33 -35.83
N SER A 66 -29.09 -7.89 -35.24
CA SER A 66 -28.61 -8.45 -33.96
C SER A 66 -27.81 -7.42 -33.17
N ALA A 67 -27.86 -7.53 -31.86
CA ALA A 67 -27.01 -6.80 -30.93
C ALA A 67 -26.41 -7.78 -29.91
N SER A 68 -25.21 -7.45 -29.42
CA SER A 68 -24.50 -8.25 -28.43
C SER A 68 -24.08 -7.38 -27.25
N GLU A 69 -24.04 -7.98 -26.06
CA GLU A 69 -23.43 -7.41 -24.86
C GLU A 69 -22.55 -8.48 -24.20
N THR A 70 -21.48 -8.07 -23.51
CA THR A 70 -20.56 -8.98 -22.84
C THR A 70 -20.56 -8.79 -21.34
N PHE A 71 -20.28 -9.87 -20.60
CA PHE A 71 -20.18 -9.84 -19.15
C PHE A 71 -19.27 -10.96 -18.64
N GLY A 72 -18.68 -10.76 -17.47
CA GLY A 72 -17.85 -11.78 -16.80
C GLY A 72 -18.67 -12.65 -15.85
N VAL A 73 -18.25 -13.91 -15.71
CA VAL A 73 -18.80 -14.85 -14.72
C VAL A 73 -17.64 -15.37 -13.89
N SER A 74 -17.72 -15.23 -12.58
CA SER A 74 -16.69 -15.74 -11.67
C SER A 74 -17.20 -15.93 -10.26
N GLU A 75 -16.68 -16.92 -9.55
CA GLU A 75 -16.86 -17.07 -8.10
C GLU A 75 -15.92 -16.14 -7.30
N ASN A 76 -14.75 -15.83 -7.86
CA ASN A 76 -13.80 -14.86 -7.31
C ASN A 76 -13.60 -13.71 -8.31
N ILE A 77 -13.99 -12.49 -7.91
CA ILE A 77 -14.00 -11.33 -8.81
C ILE A 77 -12.64 -11.05 -9.46
N TRP A 78 -11.53 -11.34 -8.78
CA TRP A 78 -10.17 -11.16 -9.28
C TRP A 78 -9.86 -11.96 -10.54
N LYS A 79 -10.55 -13.09 -10.75
CA LYS A 79 -10.39 -13.90 -11.95
C LYS A 79 -10.77 -13.16 -13.23
N VAL A 80 -11.70 -12.20 -13.16
CA VAL A 80 -12.15 -11.38 -14.29
C VAL A 80 -12.10 -9.88 -13.99
N GLY A 81 -11.35 -9.49 -12.95
CA GLY A 81 -11.40 -8.17 -12.35
C GLY A 81 -11.00 -7.06 -13.34
N ILE A 82 -11.82 -6.04 -13.43
CA ILE A 82 -11.51 -4.78 -14.10
C ILE A 82 -11.88 -3.69 -13.12
N SER A 83 -10.87 -2.92 -12.69
CA SER A 83 -11.08 -1.84 -11.73
C SER A 83 -12.03 -0.81 -12.31
N GLY A 84 -13.06 -0.49 -11.53
CA GLY A 84 -14.02 0.53 -11.83
C GLY A 84 -13.52 1.92 -11.47
N ALA A 85 -14.28 2.93 -11.90
CA ALA A 85 -14.24 4.24 -11.29
C ALA A 85 -14.75 4.14 -9.85
N GLY A 86 -13.94 4.65 -8.93
CA GLY A 86 -14.35 4.98 -7.57
C GLY A 86 -14.69 6.44 -7.44
N TRP A 87 -14.74 6.93 -6.20
CA TRP A 87 -15.04 8.33 -5.94
C TRP A 87 -13.76 9.12 -6.15
N SER A 88 -13.89 10.34 -6.68
CA SER A 88 -12.74 11.21 -6.86
C SER A 88 -12.03 11.42 -5.52
N ALA A 89 -10.72 11.68 -5.54
CA ALA A 89 -10.00 12.23 -4.40
C ALA A 89 -10.86 13.33 -3.72
N GLY A 90 -11.26 13.10 -2.47
CA GLY A 90 -12.25 13.95 -1.78
C GLY A 90 -13.19 13.22 -0.82
N GLY A 91 -13.28 11.89 -0.89
CA GLY A 91 -13.97 11.08 0.10
C GLY A 91 -15.45 10.82 -0.17
N SER A 92 -16.09 10.30 0.88
CA SER A 92 -17.39 9.67 0.80
C SER A 92 -18.61 10.63 0.76
N PHE A 93 -18.40 11.85 1.22
CA PHE A 93 -19.50 12.76 1.50
C PHE A 93 -20.33 13.14 0.24
N GLY A 94 -21.64 12.92 0.31
CA GLY A 94 -22.63 13.34 -0.68
C GLY A 94 -22.83 12.40 -1.89
N TRP A 95 -22.17 11.24 -1.90
CA TRP A 95 -22.19 10.33 -3.05
C TRP A 95 -23.43 9.46 -3.20
N SER A 96 -24.27 9.35 -2.18
CA SER A 96 -25.61 8.75 -2.30
C SER A 96 -26.44 9.35 -3.45
N LYS A 97 -26.17 10.61 -3.83
CA LYS A 97 -26.84 11.31 -4.94
C LYS A 97 -26.28 10.97 -6.32
N ARG A 98 -25.17 10.22 -6.42
CA ARG A 98 -24.42 9.94 -7.66
C ARG A 98 -24.26 8.46 -7.96
N ILE A 99 -24.99 7.59 -7.26
CA ILE A 99 -24.95 6.13 -7.44
C ILE A 99 -25.22 5.75 -8.90
N ASP A 100 -26.29 6.29 -9.50
CA ASP A 100 -26.67 5.98 -10.89
C ASP A 100 -25.59 6.38 -11.91
N ASP A 101 -24.88 7.49 -11.65
CA ASP A 101 -23.76 7.93 -12.48
C ASP A 101 -22.59 6.97 -12.36
N LEU A 102 -22.26 6.55 -11.15
CA LEU A 102 -21.17 5.62 -10.86
C LEU A 102 -21.44 4.24 -11.49
N VAL A 103 -22.66 3.72 -11.33
CA VAL A 103 -23.12 2.49 -11.99
C VAL A 103 -23.01 2.63 -13.50
N ARG A 104 -23.49 3.74 -14.08
CA ARG A 104 -23.45 3.96 -15.54
C ARG A 104 -22.02 3.96 -16.06
N VAL A 105 -21.11 4.69 -15.42
CA VAL A 105 -19.69 4.78 -15.81
C VAL A 105 -19.02 3.41 -15.71
N ASN A 106 -19.22 2.70 -14.60
CA ASN A 106 -18.62 1.38 -14.40
C ASN A 106 -19.15 0.35 -15.40
N ARG A 107 -20.46 0.31 -15.65
CA ARG A 107 -21.04 -0.57 -16.66
C ARG A 107 -20.54 -0.25 -18.06
N ALA A 108 -20.43 1.03 -18.43
CA ALA A 108 -19.93 1.44 -19.73
C ALA A 108 -18.45 1.06 -19.92
N ASN A 109 -17.65 1.09 -18.86
CA ASN A 109 -16.22 0.75 -18.90
C ASN A 109 -15.94 -0.72 -18.54
N TYR A 110 -16.96 -1.56 -18.32
CA TYR A 110 -16.84 -2.94 -17.84
C TYR A 110 -16.15 -3.09 -16.47
N GLY A 111 -16.12 -2.02 -15.67
CA GLY A 111 -15.64 -2.04 -14.29
C GLY A 111 -16.55 -2.91 -13.41
N ASN A 112 -16.00 -3.97 -12.84
CA ASN A 112 -16.76 -4.99 -12.11
C ASN A 112 -16.36 -5.13 -10.63
N PHE A 113 -15.35 -4.39 -10.21
CA PHE A 113 -15.11 -4.11 -8.81
C PHE A 113 -14.72 -2.65 -8.63
N TYR A 114 -14.95 -2.15 -7.43
CA TYR A 114 -14.60 -0.82 -6.98
C TYR A 114 -13.80 -0.98 -5.69
N GLU A 115 -12.75 -0.18 -5.56
CA GLU A 115 -11.98 -0.04 -4.32
C GLU A 115 -12.26 1.33 -3.72
N GLU A 116 -12.61 1.35 -2.44
CA GLU A 116 -12.67 2.58 -1.66
C GLU A 116 -11.30 2.83 -1.03
N PHE A 117 -10.63 3.88 -1.52
CA PHE A 117 -9.19 4.11 -1.29
C PHE A 117 -8.95 5.03 -0.09
N ALA A 118 -8.16 4.56 0.88
CA ALA A 118 -7.66 5.32 2.04
C ALA A 118 -8.74 6.18 2.70
N TRP A 119 -9.87 5.54 3.00
CA TRP A 119 -11.13 6.19 3.38
C TRP A 119 -11.36 6.20 4.88
N ALA A 120 -10.79 5.24 5.61
CA ALA A 120 -11.13 5.00 6.99
C ALA A 120 -10.48 6.05 7.92
N PRO A 121 -11.12 6.39 9.05
CA PRO A 121 -10.48 7.15 10.12
C PRO A 121 -9.08 6.62 10.47
N SER A 122 -8.95 5.29 10.52
CA SER A 122 -7.69 4.56 10.42
C SER A 122 -7.85 3.31 9.55
N ASP A 123 -6.94 3.08 8.61
CA ASP A 123 -6.92 1.92 7.70
C ASP A 123 -6.59 0.57 8.40
N TYR A 124 -6.51 0.56 9.74
CA TYR A 124 -6.18 -0.59 10.58
C TYR A 124 -7.11 -0.72 11.79
N ASP A 125 -7.21 0.32 12.62
CA ASP A 125 -7.81 0.23 13.97
C ASP A 125 -9.17 0.91 14.13
N ASP A 126 -9.61 1.67 13.13
CA ASP A 126 -10.90 2.33 13.10
C ASP A 126 -11.42 2.41 11.66
N MET A 127 -11.90 1.27 11.17
CA MET A 127 -12.66 1.11 9.92
C MET A 127 -14.17 0.98 10.20
N THR A 128 -14.58 1.25 11.44
CA THR A 128 -15.94 1.22 11.96
C THR A 128 -16.23 2.47 12.79
N PRO A 129 -16.20 3.65 12.14
CA PRO A 129 -16.42 4.92 12.84
C PRO A 129 -17.72 4.86 13.65
N ASP A 130 -17.66 5.37 14.88
CA ASP A 130 -18.79 5.44 15.80
C ASP A 130 -19.72 6.64 15.54
N THR A 131 -19.29 7.55 14.67
CA THR A 131 -20.04 8.71 14.20
C THR A 131 -20.48 8.57 12.74
N GLU A 132 -21.59 9.26 12.39
CA GLU A 132 -22.08 9.27 11.00
C GLU A 132 -21.08 9.92 10.04
N GLU A 133 -20.48 11.06 10.42
CA GLU A 133 -19.45 11.73 9.66
C GLU A 133 -18.06 11.37 10.17
N PHE A 134 -17.09 11.26 9.27
CA PHE A 134 -15.70 10.97 9.59
C PHE A 134 -14.73 11.56 8.56
N TRP A 135 -13.44 11.60 8.92
CA TRP A 135 -12.35 12.00 8.05
C TRP A 135 -11.28 10.92 8.03
N SER A 136 -10.79 10.57 6.85
CA SER A 136 -9.77 9.55 6.73
C SER A 136 -8.44 9.98 7.36
N GLY A 137 -7.75 9.05 8.02
CA GLY A 137 -6.47 9.36 8.66
C GLY A 137 -5.36 9.69 7.68
N GLN A 138 -5.35 9.02 6.51
CA GLN A 138 -4.29 9.16 5.51
C GLN A 138 -4.48 10.35 4.58
N THR A 139 -5.69 10.52 4.05
CA THR A 139 -5.97 11.49 2.97
C THR A 139 -6.85 12.66 3.43
N GLN A 140 -7.36 12.61 4.66
CA GLN A 140 -8.33 13.58 5.22
C GLN A 140 -9.64 13.66 4.42
N TYR A 141 -9.96 12.61 3.67
CA TYR A 141 -11.19 12.45 2.89
C TYR A 141 -12.40 12.48 3.82
N HIS A 142 -13.32 13.40 3.55
CA HIS A 142 -14.56 13.54 4.31
C HIS A 142 -15.55 12.48 3.84
N GLY A 143 -16.06 11.66 4.76
CA GLY A 143 -16.99 10.58 4.46
C GLY A 143 -18.16 10.52 5.44
N THR A 144 -19.21 9.82 5.02
CA THR A 144 -20.31 9.41 5.89
C THR A 144 -20.55 7.91 5.79
N VAL A 145 -20.97 7.29 6.91
CA VAL A 145 -21.32 5.86 6.93
C VAL A 145 -22.49 5.58 5.98
N SER A 146 -23.48 6.48 5.94
CA SER A 146 -24.65 6.32 5.07
C SER A 146 -24.30 6.41 3.59
N ASP A 147 -23.42 7.33 3.17
CA ASP A 147 -23.00 7.43 1.76
C ASP A 147 -22.18 6.21 1.34
N CYS A 148 -21.21 5.78 2.16
CA CYS A 148 -20.43 4.55 1.95
C CYS A 148 -21.37 3.36 1.71
N LYS A 149 -22.32 3.15 2.63
CA LYS A 149 -23.26 2.05 2.53
C LYS A 149 -24.16 2.16 1.30
N ALA A 150 -24.73 3.33 1.03
CA ALA A 150 -25.66 3.53 -0.07
C ALA A 150 -25.01 3.21 -1.43
N VAL A 151 -23.73 3.55 -1.60
CA VAL A 151 -23.02 3.25 -2.84
C VAL A 151 -22.65 1.78 -2.94
N ILE A 152 -22.17 1.14 -1.88
CA ILE A 152 -21.90 -0.31 -1.88
C ILE A 152 -23.17 -1.07 -2.26
N ASP A 153 -24.28 -0.78 -1.58
CA ASP A 153 -25.59 -1.38 -1.85
C ASP A 153 -26.06 -1.10 -3.29
N GLY A 154 -25.82 0.11 -3.81
CA GLY A 154 -26.14 0.50 -5.18
C GLY A 154 -25.32 -0.24 -6.24
N LEU A 155 -24.02 -0.41 -6.03
CA LEU A 155 -23.12 -1.16 -6.92
C LEU A 155 -23.46 -2.66 -6.92
N HIS A 156 -23.76 -3.22 -5.75
CA HIS A 156 -24.15 -4.62 -5.58
C HIS A 156 -25.39 -5.00 -6.40
N GLN A 157 -26.37 -4.09 -6.55
CA GLN A 157 -27.56 -4.31 -7.39
C GLN A 157 -27.21 -4.56 -8.87
N HIS A 158 -26.01 -4.17 -9.31
CA HIS A 158 -25.53 -4.34 -10.67
C HIS A 158 -24.41 -5.38 -10.79
N GLY A 159 -24.13 -6.14 -9.73
CA GLY A 159 -23.08 -7.16 -9.71
C GLY A 159 -21.66 -6.59 -9.68
N ILE A 160 -21.50 -5.30 -9.34
CA ILE A 160 -20.19 -4.67 -9.15
C ILE A 160 -19.79 -4.86 -7.69
N LYS A 161 -18.59 -5.42 -7.48
CA LYS A 161 -18.06 -5.73 -6.15
C LYS A 161 -17.45 -4.49 -5.50
N ALA A 162 -17.47 -4.42 -4.17
CA ALA A 162 -16.88 -3.33 -3.41
C ALA A 162 -15.79 -3.90 -2.49
N VAL A 163 -14.58 -3.36 -2.58
CA VAL A 163 -13.46 -3.74 -1.71
C VAL A 163 -12.96 -2.54 -0.93
N THR A 164 -12.58 -2.78 0.33
CA THR A 164 -11.97 -1.74 1.16
C THR A 164 -10.46 -1.70 0.90
N TYR A 165 -9.88 -0.51 0.88
CA TYR A 165 -8.46 -0.33 1.14
C TYR A 165 -8.16 -0.72 2.59
N GLY A 166 -6.96 -1.25 2.85
CA GLY A 166 -6.50 -1.46 4.21
C GLY A 166 -4.97 -1.48 4.29
N LYS A 167 -4.45 -1.24 5.48
CA LYS A 167 -3.02 -1.16 5.77
C LYS A 167 -2.76 -1.66 7.18
N SER A 168 -1.66 -2.36 7.44
CA SER A 168 -1.27 -2.76 8.81
C SER A 168 -0.69 -1.58 9.62
N CYS A 169 -1.30 -0.41 9.46
CA CYS A 169 -0.78 0.87 9.88
C CYS A 169 -1.92 1.74 10.43
N GLY A 170 -1.76 2.20 11.66
CA GLY A 170 -2.63 3.21 12.25
C GLY A 170 -2.55 4.52 11.46
N GLY A 171 -3.63 5.29 11.49
CA GLY A 171 -3.71 6.59 10.83
C GLY A 171 -4.65 7.54 11.56
N GLY A 172 -4.44 8.84 11.37
CA GLY A 172 -5.25 9.88 12.02
C GLY A 172 -5.22 9.83 13.55
N LEU A 173 -6.13 10.57 14.19
CA LEU A 173 -6.24 10.55 15.66
C LEU A 173 -6.59 9.16 16.24
N PRO A 174 -7.43 8.32 15.60
CA PRO A 174 -7.68 6.96 16.09
C PRO A 174 -6.41 6.09 16.14
N GLY A 175 -5.58 6.15 15.10
CA GLY A 175 -4.29 5.45 15.06
C GLY A 175 -3.35 5.88 16.18
N PHE A 176 -3.23 7.18 16.42
CA PHE A 176 -2.47 7.70 17.56
C PHE A 176 -3.09 7.27 18.91
N GLU A 177 -4.40 7.18 19.04
CA GLU A 177 -5.01 6.75 20.30
C GLU A 177 -4.82 5.24 20.54
N THR A 178 -4.88 4.41 19.50
CA THR A 178 -4.55 2.97 19.59
C THR A 178 -3.08 2.78 19.94
N MET A 179 -2.17 3.52 19.29
CA MET A 179 -0.74 3.54 19.64
C MET A 179 -0.52 4.01 21.07
N ARG A 180 -1.31 4.97 21.57
CA ARG A 180 -1.21 5.43 22.94
C ARG A 180 -1.61 4.34 23.94
N LYS A 181 -2.71 3.64 23.69
CA LYS A 181 -3.22 2.56 24.55
C LYS A 181 -2.31 1.32 24.52
N HIS A 182 -1.79 1.00 23.34
CA HIS A 182 -1.01 -0.21 23.07
C HIS A 182 0.30 0.12 22.36
N PRO A 183 1.22 0.89 22.97
CA PRO A 183 2.46 1.26 22.29
C PRO A 183 3.33 0.03 21.99
N ASP A 184 3.09 -1.10 22.67
CA ASP A 184 3.75 -2.40 22.46
C ASP A 184 3.29 -3.12 21.18
N TRP A 185 2.21 -2.66 20.56
CA TRP A 185 1.73 -3.20 19.28
C TRP A 185 2.39 -2.54 18.06
N PHE A 186 3.18 -1.49 18.24
CA PHE A 186 3.74 -0.69 17.15
C PHE A 186 5.26 -0.77 17.13
N ILE A 187 5.85 -0.52 15.97
CA ILE A 187 7.30 -0.60 15.79
C ILE A 187 8.00 0.49 16.60
N ARG A 188 8.99 0.08 17.41
CA ARG A 188 9.82 0.95 18.23
C ARG A 188 11.29 0.84 17.83
N TYR A 189 11.99 1.98 17.87
CA TYR A 189 13.43 2.07 17.66
C TYR A 189 14.14 2.56 18.92
N ASP A 190 15.46 2.58 18.86
CA ASP A 190 16.32 3.25 19.83
C ASP A 190 16.13 4.79 19.83
N VAL A 191 15.56 5.35 18.77
CA VAL A 191 15.28 6.80 18.60
C VAL A 191 13.79 7.16 18.61
N GLY A 192 12.98 6.38 19.32
CA GLY A 192 11.55 6.68 19.53
C GLY A 192 10.64 5.61 18.94
N MET A 193 9.41 5.99 18.57
CA MET A 193 8.50 5.12 17.82
C MET A 193 8.46 5.47 16.34
N LEU A 194 8.19 4.46 15.50
CA LEU A 194 8.05 4.64 14.06
C LEU A 194 6.75 5.39 13.74
N ILE A 195 6.90 6.58 13.17
CA ILE A 195 5.84 7.27 12.43
C ILE A 195 6.37 7.47 11.00
N GLU A 196 5.77 6.79 10.03
CA GLU A 196 6.01 7.07 8.61
C GLU A 196 5.68 8.54 8.34
N GLY A 197 6.58 9.30 7.72
CA GLY A 197 6.42 10.75 7.57
C GLY A 197 7.09 11.57 8.69
N GLY A 198 7.29 10.97 9.86
CA GLY A 198 7.80 11.64 11.07
C GLY A 198 6.67 12.31 11.90
N PRO A 199 6.91 12.58 13.20
CA PRO A 199 5.93 13.29 14.03
C PRO A 199 5.80 14.75 13.59
N GLU A 200 4.56 15.21 13.35
CA GLU A 200 4.26 16.64 13.16
C GLU A 200 3.12 17.08 14.09
N VAL A 201 3.42 18.00 15.01
CA VAL A 201 2.47 18.52 15.99
C VAL A 201 1.40 19.37 15.32
N ASP A 202 1.74 20.17 14.30
CA ASP A 202 0.75 21.01 13.62
C ASP A 202 -0.32 20.19 12.90
N PHE A 203 0.04 19.01 12.38
CA PHE A 203 -0.92 18.10 11.78
C PHE A 203 -1.91 17.58 12.82
N LEU A 204 -1.42 17.13 13.99
CA LEU A 204 -2.26 16.59 15.07
C LEU A 204 -3.14 17.67 15.71
N ASP A 205 -2.61 18.86 15.95
CA ASP A 205 -3.36 19.98 16.52
C ASP A 205 -4.51 20.41 15.60
N ARG A 206 -4.28 20.46 14.27
CA ARG A 206 -5.34 20.76 13.31
C ARG A 206 -6.43 19.70 13.28
N MET A 207 -6.07 18.42 13.25
CA MET A 207 -7.05 17.33 13.30
C MET A 207 -7.90 17.42 14.58
N ARG A 208 -7.28 17.70 15.74
CA ARG A 208 -8.00 17.90 17.00
C ARG A 208 -8.95 19.10 16.95
N ALA A 209 -8.59 20.14 16.21
CA ALA A 209 -9.42 21.31 15.97
C ALA A 209 -10.46 21.14 14.84
N LEU A 210 -10.58 19.93 14.28
CA LEU A 210 -11.43 19.60 13.12
C LEU A 210 -11.09 20.39 11.84
N ASP A 211 -9.85 20.85 11.71
CA ASP A 211 -9.32 21.54 10.52
C ASP A 211 -8.66 20.54 9.55
N TYR A 212 -9.50 19.79 8.84
CA TYR A 212 -9.10 18.83 7.82
C TYR A 212 -9.05 19.52 6.44
N SER A 213 -7.86 19.90 5.97
CA SER A 213 -7.69 20.70 4.75
C SER A 213 -7.36 19.84 3.53
N LEU A 214 -8.41 19.36 2.84
CA LEU A 214 -8.32 18.55 1.62
C LEU A 214 -7.56 19.21 0.45
N ALA A 215 -7.42 20.54 0.45
CA ALA A 215 -6.84 21.31 -0.65
C ALA A 215 -5.58 22.12 -0.27
N ALA A 216 -5.10 22.02 0.98
CA ALA A 216 -3.87 22.69 1.37
C ALA A 216 -2.67 22.04 0.66
N LYS A 217 -1.68 22.86 0.27
CA LYS A 217 -0.46 22.42 -0.41
C LYS A 217 0.32 21.32 0.33
N ASP A 218 0.05 21.14 1.62
CA ASP A 218 0.63 20.16 2.54
C ASP A 218 -0.37 19.08 3.03
N GLY A 219 -1.68 19.26 2.82
CA GLY A 219 -2.74 18.41 3.42
C GLY A 219 -2.73 16.94 2.96
N TRP A 220 -2.38 16.68 1.70
CA TRP A 220 -2.25 15.30 1.18
C TRP A 220 -0.84 14.70 1.39
N GLN A 221 0.15 15.51 1.82
CA GLN A 221 1.56 15.08 1.91
C GLN A 221 2.08 14.87 3.34
N SER A 222 1.32 15.23 4.38
CA SER A 222 1.67 14.97 5.78
C SER A 222 1.08 13.66 6.31
N TRP A 223 1.24 12.56 5.58
CA TRP A 223 0.87 11.23 6.09
C TRP A 223 1.74 10.89 7.31
N GLN A 224 1.09 10.60 8.44
CA GLN A 224 1.73 10.12 9.66
C GLN A 224 1.24 8.71 9.95
N GLY A 225 1.92 7.70 9.42
CA GLY A 225 1.50 6.29 9.56
C GLY A 225 2.15 5.58 10.75
N GLN A 226 1.34 4.97 11.62
CA GLN A 226 1.84 4.18 12.77
C GLN A 226 1.89 2.69 12.41
N TRP A 227 3.04 2.20 11.94
CA TRP A 227 3.16 0.80 11.53
C TRP A 227 3.13 -0.17 12.71
N VAL A 228 2.27 -1.19 12.60
CA VAL A 228 2.12 -2.25 13.58
C VAL A 228 3.34 -3.16 13.59
N ASP A 229 3.84 -3.53 14.77
CA ASP A 229 4.77 -4.64 14.89
C ASP A 229 4.01 -5.95 14.66
N SER A 230 4.07 -6.42 13.42
CA SER A 230 3.38 -7.63 12.97
C SER A 230 3.89 -8.91 13.66
N ARG A 231 4.92 -8.84 14.51
CA ARG A 231 5.31 -9.95 15.39
C ARG A 231 4.36 -10.11 16.58
N VAL A 232 3.62 -9.07 16.94
CA VAL A 232 2.63 -9.08 18.02
C VAL A 232 1.31 -9.61 17.49
N GLU A 233 1.04 -10.91 17.71
CA GLU A 233 -0.16 -11.57 17.19
C GLU A 233 -1.46 -10.88 17.62
N ALA A 234 -1.52 -10.32 18.83
CA ALA A 234 -2.69 -9.59 19.32
C ALA A 234 -3.05 -8.39 18.42
N ALA A 235 -2.04 -7.66 17.94
CA ALA A 235 -2.25 -6.54 17.02
C ALA A 235 -2.74 -7.03 15.64
N VAL A 236 -2.14 -8.10 15.11
CA VAL A 236 -2.59 -8.72 13.85
C VAL A 236 -4.05 -9.15 13.93
N ARG A 237 -4.44 -9.82 15.03
CA ARG A 237 -5.83 -10.24 15.28
C ARG A 237 -6.77 -9.05 15.38
N PHE A 238 -6.37 -8.01 16.11
CA PHE A 238 -7.19 -6.81 16.30
C PHE A 238 -7.58 -6.17 14.96
N GLY A 239 -6.62 -5.95 14.05
CA GLY A 239 -6.91 -5.40 12.73
C GLY A 239 -7.69 -6.36 11.82
N ALA A 240 -7.44 -7.67 11.90
CA ALA A 240 -8.23 -8.67 11.17
C ALA A 240 -9.70 -8.66 11.60
N GLU A 241 -9.96 -8.55 12.91
CA GLU A 241 -11.31 -8.45 13.46
C GLU A 241 -11.98 -7.12 13.11
N GLU A 242 -11.22 -6.03 13.01
CA GLU A 242 -11.72 -4.72 12.57
C GLU A 242 -12.26 -4.78 11.13
N ILE A 243 -11.60 -5.52 10.23
CA ILE A 243 -12.11 -5.75 8.86
C ILE A 243 -13.45 -6.48 8.89
N VAL A 244 -13.60 -7.48 9.77
CA VAL A 244 -14.87 -8.21 9.92
C VAL A 244 -15.96 -7.27 10.41
N ARG A 245 -15.69 -6.42 11.41
CA ARG A 245 -16.63 -5.41 11.91
C ARG A 245 -16.99 -4.38 10.83
N SER A 246 -16.02 -3.90 10.06
CA SER A 246 -16.26 -2.97 8.94
C SER A 246 -17.11 -3.62 7.86
N THR A 247 -16.89 -4.91 7.59
CA THR A 247 -17.72 -5.68 6.65
C THR A 247 -19.15 -5.87 7.16
N ASP A 248 -19.35 -6.04 8.46
CA ASP A 248 -20.70 -6.03 9.07
C ASP A 248 -21.42 -4.70 8.88
N LEU A 249 -20.69 -3.60 9.04
CA LEU A 249 -21.24 -2.24 8.93
C LEU A 249 -21.60 -1.89 7.48
N LEU A 250 -20.68 -2.14 6.54
CA LEU A 250 -20.73 -1.58 5.18
C LEU A 250 -21.03 -2.62 4.08
N GLY A 251 -20.72 -3.89 4.30
CA GLY A 251 -20.98 -4.96 3.33
C GLY A 251 -19.87 -5.18 2.30
N TRP A 252 -18.60 -5.02 2.67
CA TRP A 252 -17.46 -5.28 1.78
C TRP A 252 -17.42 -6.71 1.21
N ASP A 253 -17.00 -6.86 -0.05
CA ASP A 253 -16.73 -8.15 -0.68
C ASP A 253 -15.27 -8.61 -0.50
N GLY A 254 -14.39 -7.71 -0.09
CA GLY A 254 -12.97 -7.99 0.04
C GLY A 254 -12.15 -6.80 0.54
N ILE A 255 -10.84 -7.01 0.62
CA ILE A 255 -9.85 -6.00 1.01
C ILE A 255 -8.66 -5.99 0.04
N ARG A 256 -8.11 -4.81 -0.26
CA ARG A 256 -6.81 -4.65 -0.92
C ARG A 256 -5.81 -3.98 0.03
N TRP A 257 -4.74 -4.69 0.36
CA TRP A 257 -3.72 -4.29 1.34
C TRP A 257 -2.60 -3.44 0.72
N ASP A 258 -2.32 -2.25 1.27
CA ASP A 258 -1.16 -1.42 0.93
C ASP A 258 0.01 -1.56 1.93
N GLY A 259 0.42 -2.81 2.11
CA GLY A 259 1.21 -3.22 3.27
C GLY A 259 0.34 -3.95 4.27
N GLN A 260 0.29 -5.28 4.10
CA GLN A 260 -0.32 -6.19 5.06
C GLN A 260 0.59 -6.39 6.29
N PHE A 261 0.25 -7.33 7.17
CA PHE A 261 0.96 -7.63 8.42
C PHE A 261 2.33 -8.33 8.21
N ASN A 262 3.22 -7.63 7.52
CA ASN A 262 4.59 -8.02 7.25
C ASN A 262 5.46 -7.80 8.49
N ALA A 263 6.13 -8.85 8.94
CA ALA A 263 7.15 -8.76 9.98
C ALA A 263 8.52 -8.43 9.39
N TYR A 264 9.39 -7.91 10.25
CA TYR A 264 10.80 -7.67 9.94
C TYR A 264 11.72 -8.42 10.90
N GLY A 265 13.00 -8.53 10.54
CA GLY A 265 14.02 -9.23 11.33
C GLY A 265 14.02 -10.75 11.16
N GLU A 266 14.45 -11.47 12.20
CA GLU A 266 14.57 -12.93 12.16
C GLU A 266 13.22 -13.62 11.90
N ASN A 267 13.23 -14.59 10.98
CA ASN A 267 12.05 -15.36 10.55
C ASN A 267 10.88 -14.51 10.02
N ALA A 268 11.16 -13.27 9.56
CA ALA A 268 10.17 -12.34 9.02
C ALA A 268 9.21 -13.00 8.00
N ASP A 269 9.75 -13.69 7.00
CA ASP A 269 8.98 -14.35 5.93
C ASP A 269 7.96 -15.37 6.48
N GLU A 270 8.36 -16.17 7.47
CA GLU A 270 7.49 -17.18 8.09
C GLU A 270 6.38 -16.55 8.94
N ILE A 271 6.73 -15.50 9.68
CA ILE A 271 5.78 -14.76 10.51
C ILE A 271 4.76 -14.04 9.62
N SER A 272 5.21 -13.36 8.57
CA SER A 272 4.34 -12.69 7.60
C SER A 272 3.38 -13.69 6.94
N ALA A 273 3.88 -14.84 6.45
CA ALA A 273 3.03 -15.87 5.87
C ALA A 273 1.99 -16.41 6.87
N ARG A 274 2.37 -16.61 8.13
CA ARG A 274 1.44 -17.01 9.20
C ARG A 274 0.38 -15.93 9.44
N ASN A 275 0.77 -14.67 9.49
CA ASN A 275 -0.14 -13.55 9.70
C ASN A 275 -1.12 -13.38 8.54
N THR A 276 -0.64 -13.45 7.29
CA THR A 276 -1.48 -13.42 6.08
C THR A 276 -2.52 -14.54 6.12
N ARG A 277 -2.13 -15.76 6.51
CA ARG A 277 -3.07 -16.87 6.70
C ARG A 277 -4.08 -16.58 7.81
N LEU A 278 -3.61 -16.11 8.96
CA LEU A 278 -4.48 -15.81 10.11
C LEU A 278 -5.57 -14.79 9.76
N VAL A 279 -5.19 -13.72 9.05
CA VAL A 279 -6.13 -12.68 8.59
C VAL A 279 -7.18 -13.27 7.64
N LYS A 280 -6.75 -14.07 6.65
CA LYS A 280 -7.66 -14.79 5.75
C LYS A 280 -8.64 -15.69 6.51
N GLU A 281 -8.14 -16.48 7.45
CA GLU A 281 -8.96 -17.38 8.28
C GLU A 281 -10.00 -16.64 9.13
N ILE A 282 -9.62 -15.52 9.74
CA ILE A 282 -10.54 -14.68 10.53
C ILE A 282 -11.67 -14.13 9.65
N CYS A 283 -11.35 -13.56 8.49
CA CYS A 283 -12.35 -13.06 7.55
C CYS A 283 -13.27 -14.19 7.02
N TRP A 284 -12.68 -15.31 6.57
CA TRP A 284 -13.42 -16.42 5.97
C TRP A 284 -14.29 -17.20 6.95
N LYS A 285 -14.00 -17.13 8.25
CA LYS A 285 -14.87 -17.72 9.28
C LYS A 285 -16.29 -17.17 9.20
N LYS A 286 -16.45 -15.89 8.85
CA LYS A 286 -17.76 -15.24 8.70
C LYS A 286 -18.16 -15.04 7.23
N TYR A 287 -17.20 -14.76 6.35
CA TYR A 287 -17.42 -14.47 4.94
C TYR A 287 -16.57 -15.38 4.04
N PRO A 288 -17.00 -16.63 3.75
CA PRO A 288 -16.18 -17.61 3.03
C PRO A 288 -15.77 -17.23 1.60
N ARG A 289 -16.39 -16.19 1.02
CA ARG A 289 -16.07 -15.67 -0.33
C ARG A 289 -15.39 -14.31 -0.30
N PHE A 290 -14.95 -13.86 0.87
CA PHE A 290 -14.25 -12.59 1.01
C PHE A 290 -12.92 -12.64 0.27
N VAL A 291 -12.68 -11.70 -0.65
CA VAL A 291 -11.49 -11.73 -1.49
C VAL A 291 -10.38 -10.86 -0.91
N HIS A 292 -9.12 -11.29 -1.11
CA HIS A 292 -7.95 -10.56 -0.63
C HIS A 292 -7.07 -10.11 -1.79
N GLY A 293 -6.58 -8.88 -1.74
CA GLY A 293 -5.60 -8.32 -2.66
C GLY A 293 -4.44 -7.64 -1.94
N TYR A 294 -3.29 -7.49 -2.61
CA TYR A 294 -2.04 -7.02 -2.01
C TYR A 294 -1.26 -6.17 -3.00
N ASN A 295 -0.90 -4.94 -2.66
CA ASN A 295 0.15 -4.19 -3.34
C ASN A 295 1.50 -4.71 -2.83
N TYR A 296 2.21 -5.45 -3.68
CA TYR A 296 3.32 -6.27 -3.22
C TYR A 296 4.49 -6.31 -4.19
N LEU A 297 4.22 -6.29 -5.50
CA LEU A 297 5.27 -6.44 -6.50
C LEU A 297 5.94 -5.11 -6.82
N LEU A 298 7.22 -5.22 -7.17
CA LEU A 298 8.02 -4.18 -7.81
C LEU A 298 8.44 -4.63 -9.21
N ALA A 299 8.72 -3.68 -10.11
CA ALA A 299 9.14 -3.94 -11.47
C ALA A 299 10.48 -4.68 -11.51
N GLN A 300 10.51 -5.85 -12.15
CA GLN A 300 11.67 -6.76 -12.14
C GLN A 300 12.77 -6.37 -13.13
N MET A 301 13.44 -5.24 -12.92
CA MET A 301 14.50 -4.76 -13.81
C MET A 301 15.81 -4.48 -13.07
N SER A 302 16.92 -4.54 -13.82
CA SER A 302 18.23 -4.11 -13.32
C SER A 302 18.35 -2.58 -13.37
N ASP A 303 18.80 -1.98 -12.27
CA ASP A 303 19.14 -0.56 -12.16
C ASP A 303 20.39 -0.19 -12.99
N LYS A 304 21.29 -1.15 -13.19
CA LYS A 304 22.60 -0.95 -13.87
C LYS A 304 22.61 -1.34 -15.34
N GLU A 305 21.79 -2.30 -15.74
CA GLU A 305 21.83 -2.92 -17.07
C GLU A 305 20.44 -3.01 -17.67
N LEU A 306 20.36 -2.96 -19.00
CA LEU A 306 19.10 -3.12 -19.72
C LEU A 306 18.68 -4.59 -19.79
N LYS A 307 18.32 -5.17 -18.63
CA LYS A 307 17.89 -6.56 -18.50
C LYS A 307 16.80 -6.72 -17.45
N VAL A 308 15.99 -7.75 -17.64
CA VAL A 308 15.01 -8.23 -16.65
C VAL A 308 15.77 -8.91 -15.52
N ASN A 309 15.33 -8.67 -14.29
CA ASN A 309 15.79 -9.42 -13.13
C ASN A 309 15.00 -10.74 -13.06
N PRO A 310 15.65 -11.90 -13.23
CA PRO A 310 14.95 -13.19 -13.24
C PRO A 310 14.47 -13.62 -11.85
N TYR A 311 14.79 -12.86 -10.79
CA TYR A 311 14.43 -13.16 -9.41
C TYR A 311 13.69 -11.97 -8.77
N PRO A 312 12.70 -12.19 -7.89
CA PRO A 312 11.93 -11.11 -7.26
C PRO A 312 12.81 -10.12 -6.48
N MET A 313 12.68 -8.83 -6.78
CA MET A 313 13.45 -7.77 -6.10
C MET A 313 13.15 -7.60 -4.60
N VAL A 314 11.89 -7.74 -4.15
CA VAL A 314 11.43 -7.49 -2.76
C VAL A 314 10.09 -8.22 -2.54
N PRO A 315 9.81 -8.90 -1.39
CA PRO A 315 10.62 -9.86 -0.64
C PRO A 315 9.74 -11.05 -0.13
N MET A 316 10.19 -11.83 0.86
CA MET A 316 9.37 -12.82 1.61
C MET A 316 8.58 -13.82 0.75
N LEU A 317 9.29 -14.79 0.17
CA LEU A 317 8.70 -15.75 -0.75
C LEU A 317 7.55 -16.56 -0.13
N LYS A 318 7.65 -16.95 1.15
CA LYS A 318 6.56 -17.70 1.81
C LYS A 318 5.32 -16.84 1.98
N ASP A 319 5.47 -15.57 2.35
CA ASP A 319 4.36 -14.64 2.45
C ASP A 319 3.75 -14.33 1.08
N PHE A 320 4.57 -14.11 0.06
CA PHE A 320 4.11 -13.93 -1.31
C PHE A 320 3.30 -15.13 -1.83
N GLU A 321 3.79 -16.35 -1.57
CA GLU A 321 3.07 -17.59 -1.88
C GLU A 321 1.74 -17.69 -1.13
N GLU A 322 1.71 -17.30 0.16
CA GLU A 322 0.47 -17.26 0.93
C GLU A 322 -0.50 -16.21 0.38
N CYS A 323 -0.02 -15.03 0.00
CA CYS A 323 -0.83 -13.97 -0.61
C CYS A 323 -1.52 -14.48 -1.88
N CYS A 324 -0.77 -15.17 -2.77
CA CYS A 324 -1.30 -15.75 -4.00
C CYS A 324 -2.33 -16.86 -3.77
N ARG A 325 -2.16 -17.68 -2.71
CA ARG A 325 -3.02 -18.84 -2.43
C ARG A 325 -4.50 -18.46 -2.34
N ASP A 326 -5.35 -19.40 -2.78
CA ASP A 326 -6.81 -19.28 -2.77
C ASP A 326 -7.35 -18.14 -3.65
N GLY A 327 -6.57 -17.73 -4.65
CA GLY A 327 -6.96 -16.71 -5.62
C GLY A 327 -6.81 -15.29 -5.11
N GLY A 328 -5.71 -14.98 -4.40
CA GLY A 328 -5.39 -13.62 -4.00
C GLY A 328 -4.94 -12.74 -5.18
N LEU A 329 -5.31 -11.46 -5.16
CA LEU A 329 -4.88 -10.48 -6.15
C LEU A 329 -3.51 -9.92 -5.77
N ILE A 330 -2.57 -9.90 -6.71
CA ILE A 330 -1.24 -9.33 -6.52
C ILE A 330 -1.08 -8.14 -7.45
N MET A 331 -0.92 -6.97 -6.86
CA MET A 331 -0.72 -5.70 -7.54
C MET A 331 0.78 -5.37 -7.63
N ASN A 332 1.18 -4.87 -8.79
CA ASN A 332 2.43 -4.13 -8.97
C ASN A 332 2.13 -2.65 -9.20
N GLU A 333 2.40 -1.82 -8.20
CA GLU A 333 2.25 -0.37 -8.31
C GLU A 333 3.43 0.30 -9.02
N SER A 334 4.66 -0.19 -8.82
CA SER A 334 5.86 0.50 -9.31
C SER A 334 5.92 0.70 -10.84
N LEU A 335 5.11 -0.06 -11.60
CA LEU A 335 5.00 0.08 -13.05
C LEU A 335 4.42 1.44 -13.48
N ARG A 336 3.69 2.16 -12.61
CA ARG A 336 3.13 3.50 -12.94
C ARG A 336 4.18 4.51 -13.38
N ASP A 337 5.37 4.41 -12.80
CA ASP A 337 6.49 5.31 -13.04
C ASP A 337 7.45 4.81 -14.13
N PHE A 338 7.17 3.65 -14.74
CA PHE A 338 8.09 3.07 -15.72
C PHE A 338 8.25 3.92 -16.98
N SER A 339 7.27 4.75 -17.34
CA SER A 339 7.37 5.69 -18.45
C SER A 339 8.15 6.98 -18.10
N ASN A 340 8.55 7.15 -16.84
CA ASN A 340 9.23 8.33 -16.33
C ASN A 340 10.76 8.18 -16.37
N ARG A 341 11.49 9.28 -16.53
CA ARG A 341 12.97 9.25 -16.73
C ARG A 341 13.78 8.98 -15.45
N ASN A 342 13.18 9.18 -14.28
CA ASN A 342 13.92 9.16 -13.02
C ASN A 342 14.07 7.75 -12.43
N PHE A 343 13.23 6.79 -12.84
CA PHE A 343 13.08 5.51 -12.15
C PHE A 343 13.22 4.28 -13.06
N SER A 344 13.42 4.44 -14.37
CA SER A 344 13.54 3.31 -15.30
C SER A 344 14.35 3.66 -16.57
N HIS A 345 14.68 2.63 -17.35
CA HIS A 345 15.26 2.78 -18.69
C HIS A 345 14.23 3.17 -19.77
N ARG A 346 12.93 3.16 -19.43
CA ARG A 346 11.75 3.39 -20.30
C ARG A 346 11.64 2.43 -21.49
N THR A 347 12.41 1.35 -21.53
CA THR A 347 12.44 0.44 -22.68
C THR A 347 11.27 -0.54 -22.65
N MET A 348 10.48 -0.55 -23.73
CA MET A 348 9.22 -1.28 -23.83
C MET A 348 9.36 -2.80 -23.76
N TRP A 349 10.39 -3.37 -24.41
CA TRP A 349 10.58 -4.83 -24.36
C TRP A 349 10.96 -5.31 -22.94
N VAL A 350 11.75 -4.52 -22.21
CA VAL A 350 12.08 -4.81 -20.80
C VAL A 350 10.82 -4.78 -19.96
N PHE A 351 10.00 -3.73 -20.11
CA PHE A 351 8.71 -3.60 -19.41
C PHE A 351 7.82 -4.82 -19.63
N GLY A 352 7.59 -5.20 -20.89
CA GLY A 352 6.72 -6.31 -21.22
C GLY A 352 7.26 -7.66 -20.73
N GLU A 353 8.58 -7.89 -20.74
CA GLU A 353 9.16 -9.12 -20.18
C GLU A 353 9.13 -9.17 -18.65
N CYS A 354 9.28 -8.02 -17.96
CA CYS A 354 9.06 -7.93 -16.50
C CYS A 354 7.63 -8.36 -16.16
N MET A 355 6.65 -7.76 -16.83
CA MET A 355 5.24 -8.10 -16.63
C MET A 355 4.93 -9.57 -16.95
N ALA A 356 5.55 -10.14 -17.99
CA ALA A 356 5.36 -11.55 -18.33
C ALA A 356 5.93 -12.48 -17.25
N LEU A 357 7.09 -12.14 -16.67
CA LEU A 357 7.68 -12.88 -15.56
C LEU A 357 6.84 -12.79 -14.29
N GLU A 358 6.39 -11.58 -13.95
CA GLU A 358 5.53 -11.32 -12.79
C GLU A 358 4.19 -12.07 -12.90
N GLY A 359 3.55 -12.00 -14.07
CA GLY A 359 2.30 -12.72 -14.35
C GLY A 359 2.45 -14.24 -14.23
N ASP A 360 3.58 -14.80 -14.68
CA ASP A 360 3.84 -16.23 -14.53
C ASP A 360 4.04 -16.65 -13.05
N TRP A 361 4.73 -15.84 -12.24
CA TRP A 361 4.88 -16.13 -10.81
C TRP A 361 3.53 -16.17 -10.12
N VAL A 362 2.75 -15.10 -10.29
CA VAL A 362 1.45 -14.94 -9.62
C VAL A 362 0.50 -16.05 -10.06
N SER A 363 0.35 -16.29 -11.36
CA SER A 363 -0.55 -17.33 -11.88
C SER A 363 -0.06 -18.75 -11.57
N GLY A 364 1.26 -18.98 -11.55
CA GLY A 364 1.87 -20.25 -11.17
C GLY A 364 1.59 -20.64 -9.71
N LEU A 365 1.45 -19.64 -8.84
CA LEU A 365 1.10 -19.80 -7.42
C LEU A 365 -0.41 -19.75 -7.15
N GLY A 366 -1.23 -19.60 -8.20
CA GLY A 366 -2.70 -19.58 -8.10
C GLY A 366 -3.32 -18.21 -7.83
N GLY A 367 -2.52 -17.14 -7.77
CA GLY A 367 -2.99 -15.76 -7.61
C GLY A 367 -3.41 -15.09 -8.91
N PHE A 368 -3.90 -13.85 -8.83
CA PHE A 368 -4.32 -13.04 -9.98
C PHE A 368 -3.48 -11.78 -10.08
N TYR A 369 -2.84 -11.56 -11.23
CA TYR A 369 -1.93 -10.44 -11.43
C TYR A 369 -2.69 -9.16 -11.82
N LEU A 370 -2.39 -8.05 -11.16
CA LEU A 370 -2.91 -6.72 -11.44
C LEU A 370 -1.75 -5.72 -11.55
N ALA A 371 -1.88 -4.78 -12.48
CA ALA A 371 -0.89 -3.74 -12.70
C ALA A 371 -1.56 -2.36 -12.77
N ILE A 372 -0.89 -1.35 -12.22
CA ILE A 372 -1.30 0.04 -12.35
C ILE A 372 -0.79 0.63 -13.68
N GLY A 373 -1.63 1.44 -14.32
CA GLY A 373 -1.28 2.16 -15.55
C GLY A 373 -0.27 3.28 -15.30
N PHE A 374 0.27 3.85 -16.39
CA PHE A 374 1.25 4.93 -16.29
C PHE A 374 0.68 6.25 -15.78
N ASP A 375 1.43 6.93 -14.91
CA ASP A 375 1.12 8.31 -14.47
C ASP A 375 1.37 9.34 -15.56
N ARG A 376 2.34 9.07 -16.44
CA ARG A 376 2.71 9.94 -17.57
C ARG A 376 2.87 9.12 -18.83
N ALA A 377 1.98 9.33 -19.80
CA ALA A 377 1.99 8.54 -21.02
C ALA A 377 1.50 9.35 -22.21
N THR A 378 2.06 9.10 -23.39
CA THR A 378 1.41 9.45 -24.66
C THR A 378 0.25 8.50 -24.93
N LEU A 379 -0.61 8.82 -25.90
CA LEU A 379 -1.71 7.91 -26.30
C LEU A 379 -1.21 6.53 -26.76
N LEU A 380 -0.05 6.48 -27.42
CA LEU A 380 0.55 5.22 -27.88
C LEU A 380 1.18 4.44 -26.72
N ASP A 381 1.80 5.13 -25.76
CA ASP A 381 2.30 4.49 -24.54
C ASP A 381 1.17 3.80 -23.76
N SER A 382 0.03 4.50 -23.58
CA SER A 382 -1.15 3.93 -22.91
C SER A 382 -1.73 2.73 -23.66
N LEU A 383 -1.70 2.77 -25.00
CA LEU A 383 -2.10 1.65 -25.84
C LEU A 383 -1.19 0.43 -25.62
N TYR A 384 0.13 0.60 -25.68
CA TYR A 384 1.08 -0.49 -25.42
C TYR A 384 1.01 -1.01 -23.99
N ASN A 385 0.84 -0.13 -23.00
CA ASN A 385 0.64 -0.50 -21.61
C ASN A 385 -0.57 -1.44 -21.48
N THR A 386 -1.70 -1.08 -22.10
CA THR A 386 -2.91 -1.92 -22.14
C THR A 386 -2.69 -3.24 -22.87
N ILE A 387 -1.98 -3.24 -24.01
CA ILE A 387 -1.64 -4.47 -24.74
C ILE A 387 -0.79 -5.39 -23.88
N PHE A 388 0.23 -4.87 -23.18
CA PHE A 388 1.06 -5.66 -22.29
C PHE A 388 0.29 -6.20 -21.09
N PHE A 389 -0.66 -5.44 -20.54
CA PHE A 389 -1.54 -5.93 -19.47
C PHE A 389 -2.27 -7.20 -19.93
N LEU A 390 -2.96 -7.11 -21.06
CA LEU A 390 -3.75 -8.24 -21.55
C LEU A 390 -2.87 -9.40 -22.04
N ALA A 391 -1.76 -9.12 -22.73
CA ALA A 391 -0.86 -10.16 -23.23
C ALA A 391 -0.19 -10.98 -22.11
N THR A 392 0.01 -10.37 -20.93
CA THR A 392 0.63 -11.02 -19.75
C THR A 392 -0.39 -11.51 -18.73
N GLY A 393 -1.67 -11.23 -18.95
CA GLY A 393 -2.76 -11.58 -18.05
C GLY A 393 -2.89 -10.68 -16.82
N ALA A 394 -2.27 -9.50 -16.83
CA ALA A 394 -2.52 -8.45 -15.84
C ALA A 394 -3.93 -7.85 -16.01
N ARG A 395 -4.60 -7.64 -14.89
CA ARG A 395 -5.81 -6.82 -14.80
C ARG A 395 -5.44 -5.34 -14.69
N PRO A 396 -6.23 -4.42 -15.25
CA PRO A 396 -6.01 -2.99 -15.05
C PRO A 396 -6.46 -2.54 -13.66
N TYR A 397 -5.69 -1.65 -13.06
CA TYR A 397 -6.08 -0.90 -11.86
C TYR A 397 -6.40 0.56 -12.16
N GLY A 398 -7.29 1.13 -11.36
CA GLY A 398 -7.81 2.49 -11.53
C GLY A 398 -8.84 2.58 -12.65
N ALA A 399 -9.46 3.76 -12.80
CA ALA A 399 -10.47 4.06 -13.82
C ALA A 399 -9.86 4.21 -15.23
N ALA A 400 -8.93 3.32 -15.61
CA ALA A 400 -8.25 3.35 -16.90
C ALA A 400 -9.28 3.34 -18.04
N PRO A 401 -9.25 4.30 -18.98
CA PRO A 401 -10.22 4.34 -20.08
C PRO A 401 -10.07 3.11 -20.96
N GLY A 402 -11.14 2.31 -21.11
CA GLY A 402 -11.13 1.15 -21.99
C GLY A 402 -11.36 1.49 -23.45
N ALA A 403 -12.04 2.61 -23.72
CA ALA A 403 -12.39 3.05 -25.05
C ALA A 403 -11.19 3.75 -25.75
N THR A 404 -10.88 3.29 -26.96
CA THR A 404 -9.82 3.84 -27.82
C THR A 404 -10.32 3.96 -29.26
N SER A 405 -9.49 4.53 -30.14
CA SER A 405 -9.77 4.55 -31.58
C SER A 405 -9.77 3.17 -32.25
N LEU A 406 -9.25 2.14 -31.57
CA LEU A 406 -9.24 0.75 -32.06
C LEU A 406 -10.47 -0.05 -31.60
N GLY A 407 -11.16 0.41 -30.56
CA GLY A 407 -12.25 -0.32 -29.92
C GLY A 407 -12.19 -0.21 -28.40
N HIS A 408 -12.99 -1.03 -27.72
CA HIS A 408 -13.08 -1.05 -26.26
C HIS A 408 -12.29 -2.23 -25.65
N PHE A 409 -11.13 -1.96 -25.06
CA PHE A 409 -10.24 -2.97 -24.50
C PHE A 409 -10.88 -3.79 -23.37
N TRP A 410 -11.65 -3.14 -22.49
CA TRP A 410 -12.28 -3.85 -21.37
C TRP A 410 -13.50 -4.69 -21.79
N GLN A 411 -14.20 -4.32 -22.86
CA GLN A 411 -15.18 -5.19 -23.50
C GLN A 411 -14.51 -6.44 -24.08
N PHE A 412 -13.40 -6.24 -24.80
CA PHE A 412 -12.57 -7.31 -25.36
C PHE A 412 -12.06 -8.25 -24.26
N ALA A 413 -11.43 -7.69 -23.22
CA ALA A 413 -10.90 -8.44 -22.08
C ALA A 413 -12.00 -9.18 -21.32
N THR A 414 -13.17 -8.57 -21.18
CA THR A 414 -14.35 -9.24 -20.61
C THR A 414 -14.74 -10.44 -21.45
N ARG A 415 -14.94 -10.25 -22.78
CA ARG A 415 -15.38 -11.30 -23.71
C ARG A 415 -14.41 -12.48 -23.78
N TYR A 416 -13.11 -12.20 -23.82
CA TYR A 416 -12.04 -13.18 -24.00
C TYR A 416 -11.20 -13.38 -22.75
N SER A 417 -11.79 -13.13 -21.57
CA SER A 417 -11.11 -13.35 -20.29
C SER A 417 -10.64 -14.78 -20.10
N CYS A 418 -11.22 -15.78 -20.76
CA CYS A 418 -10.65 -17.14 -20.73
C CYS A 418 -9.31 -17.24 -21.48
N LEU A 419 -9.07 -16.44 -22.52
CA LEU A 419 -7.78 -16.40 -23.25
C LEU A 419 -6.79 -15.49 -22.53
N VAL A 420 -7.31 -14.42 -21.93
CA VAL A 420 -6.53 -13.30 -21.37
C VAL A 420 -6.28 -13.42 -19.87
N TYR A 421 -7.11 -14.12 -19.11
CA TYR A 421 -7.09 -14.14 -17.63
C TYR A 421 -7.02 -15.54 -17.01
N ASP A 422 -7.15 -16.61 -17.80
CA ASP A 422 -7.11 -17.97 -17.27
C ASP A 422 -5.75 -18.37 -16.69
N ASN A 423 -5.76 -18.76 -15.42
CA ASN A 423 -4.59 -19.20 -14.67
C ASN A 423 -4.17 -20.63 -15.03
N THR A 424 -4.87 -21.36 -15.91
CA THR A 424 -4.34 -22.63 -16.45
C THR A 424 -3.27 -22.42 -17.52
N ARG A 425 -3.12 -21.19 -18.04
CA ARG A 425 -2.09 -20.90 -19.03
C ARG A 425 -0.70 -21.00 -18.42
N ARG A 426 0.25 -21.53 -19.17
CA ARG A 426 1.67 -21.61 -18.79
C ARG A 426 2.52 -21.17 -19.97
N ARG A 427 3.52 -20.33 -19.73
CA ARG A 427 4.40 -19.84 -20.80
C ARG A 427 5.26 -20.98 -21.36
N LEU A 428 5.34 -21.07 -22.69
CA LEU A 428 6.19 -22.04 -23.37
C LEU A 428 7.66 -21.66 -23.21
N ALA A 429 8.51 -22.63 -22.89
CA ALA A 429 9.96 -22.44 -22.86
C ALA A 429 10.55 -22.62 -24.27
N GLY A 430 11.38 -21.67 -24.70
CA GLY A 430 12.04 -21.69 -26.03
C GLY A 430 11.07 -21.86 -27.21
N PRO A 431 10.02 -21.03 -27.32
CA PRO A 431 8.94 -21.27 -28.29
C PRO A 431 9.39 -21.22 -29.76
N ASP A 432 10.52 -20.57 -30.06
CA ASP A 432 11.14 -20.52 -31.40
C ASP A 432 11.74 -21.83 -31.89
N SER A 433 11.89 -22.83 -31.01
CA SER A 433 12.26 -24.19 -31.42
C SER A 433 11.10 -24.93 -32.13
N TRP A 434 9.87 -24.45 -31.99
CA TRP A 434 8.64 -25.13 -32.43
C TRP A 434 7.72 -24.23 -33.26
N ILE A 435 7.89 -22.91 -33.14
CA ILE A 435 7.04 -21.91 -33.77
C ILE A 435 7.92 -20.96 -34.58
N ARG A 436 7.57 -20.77 -35.86
CA ARG A 436 8.20 -19.76 -36.72
C ARG A 436 7.17 -18.70 -37.07
N VAL A 437 7.51 -17.44 -36.78
CA VAL A 437 6.70 -16.27 -37.15
C VAL A 437 7.42 -15.49 -38.24
N GLU A 438 6.78 -15.37 -39.40
CA GLU A 438 7.28 -14.59 -40.55
C GLU A 438 6.37 -13.38 -40.76
N SER A 439 6.92 -12.18 -40.62
CA SER A 439 6.20 -10.92 -40.79
C SER A 439 7.06 -9.89 -41.55
N PRO A 440 6.45 -8.98 -42.33
CA PRO A 440 7.18 -7.91 -43.02
C PRO A 440 7.98 -6.98 -42.09
N TRP A 441 7.59 -6.92 -40.82
CA TRP A 441 8.29 -6.16 -39.79
C TRP A 441 8.18 -6.87 -38.45
N PRO A 442 9.16 -6.69 -37.54
CA PRO A 442 9.28 -7.52 -36.35
C PRO A 442 8.05 -7.48 -35.44
N LEU A 443 7.77 -8.62 -34.83
CA LEU A 443 6.72 -8.80 -33.82
C LEU A 443 7.37 -9.32 -32.53
N TRP A 444 6.94 -8.80 -31.38
CA TRP A 444 7.26 -9.38 -30.08
C TRP A 444 6.23 -10.45 -29.75
N TRP A 445 6.69 -11.69 -29.53
CA TRP A 445 5.78 -12.83 -29.32
C TRP A 445 6.33 -13.92 -28.41
N LYS A 446 7.66 -14.11 -28.37
CA LYS A 446 8.28 -15.20 -27.60
C LYS A 446 7.92 -15.15 -26.11
N PRO A 447 8.01 -14.01 -25.40
CA PRO A 447 7.66 -13.94 -23.97
C PRO A 447 6.16 -14.05 -23.70
N TYR A 448 5.32 -14.03 -24.74
CA TYR A 448 3.85 -13.95 -24.66
C TYR A 448 3.18 -15.14 -25.36
N THR A 449 3.89 -16.27 -25.39
CA THR A 449 3.41 -17.53 -25.97
C THR A 449 3.07 -18.51 -24.85
N TYR A 450 1.81 -18.93 -24.78
CA TYR A 450 1.28 -19.72 -23.68
C TYR A 450 0.61 -21.00 -24.18
N LEU A 451 0.63 -22.04 -23.34
CA LEU A 451 -0.18 -23.24 -23.47
C LEU A 451 -1.28 -23.21 -22.41
N ARG A 452 -2.55 -23.27 -22.82
CA ARG A 452 -3.74 -23.30 -21.96
C ARG A 452 -4.37 -24.70 -21.97
N SER A 453 -4.91 -25.14 -20.85
CA SER A 453 -5.64 -26.41 -20.76
C SER A 453 -7.11 -26.24 -21.17
N LEU A 454 -7.64 -27.17 -21.99
CA LEU A 454 -9.07 -27.22 -22.35
C LEU A 454 -9.80 -28.46 -21.78
N GLY A 455 -9.13 -29.22 -20.90
CA GLY A 455 -9.59 -30.54 -20.44
C GLY A 455 -9.32 -31.66 -21.45
N ASP A 456 -9.45 -32.93 -21.02
CA ASP A 456 -9.47 -34.16 -21.86
C ASP A 456 -8.50 -34.17 -23.06
N HIS A 457 -7.19 -34.29 -22.80
CA HIS A 457 -6.11 -34.26 -23.81
C HIS A 457 -6.14 -33.10 -24.83
N ARG A 458 -7.00 -32.09 -24.66
CA ARG A 458 -7.05 -30.88 -25.48
C ARG A 458 -6.27 -29.75 -24.82
N ARG A 459 -5.58 -28.98 -25.65
CA ARG A 459 -4.82 -27.79 -25.25
C ARG A 459 -5.06 -26.69 -26.27
N GLN A 460 -4.70 -25.48 -25.91
CA GLN A 460 -4.70 -24.34 -26.82
C GLN A 460 -3.36 -23.62 -26.73
N ILE A 461 -2.70 -23.43 -27.88
CA ILE A 461 -1.51 -22.59 -27.98
C ILE A 461 -2.00 -21.17 -28.25
N LEU A 462 -1.62 -20.23 -27.39
CA LEU A 462 -1.92 -18.82 -27.46
C LEU A 462 -0.64 -18.04 -27.77
N ILE A 463 -0.58 -17.37 -28.92
CA ILE A 463 0.56 -16.52 -29.29
C ILE A 463 0.08 -15.08 -29.37
N ASN A 464 0.52 -14.23 -28.45
CA ASN A 464 0.32 -12.78 -28.58
C ASN A 464 1.38 -12.20 -29.52
N LEU A 465 0.96 -11.74 -30.68
CA LEU A 465 1.77 -11.06 -31.67
C LEU A 465 1.64 -9.54 -31.44
N ILE A 466 2.64 -8.93 -30.83
CA ILE A 466 2.67 -7.50 -30.54
C ILE A 466 3.53 -6.80 -31.59
N GLY A 467 2.98 -5.79 -32.25
CA GLY A 467 3.70 -4.96 -33.21
C GLY A 467 4.90 -4.28 -32.58
N LYS A 468 6.10 -4.50 -33.10
CA LYS A 468 7.27 -3.77 -32.60
C LYS A 468 7.20 -2.31 -33.04
N PRO A 469 7.15 -1.31 -32.14
CA PRO A 469 7.15 0.09 -32.52
C PRO A 469 8.50 0.49 -33.15
N VAL A 470 8.51 1.61 -33.87
CA VAL A 470 9.76 2.16 -34.43
C VAL A 470 10.69 2.63 -33.32
N GLU A 471 10.15 3.32 -32.32
CA GLU A 471 10.86 3.72 -31.10
C GLU A 471 10.45 2.80 -29.95
N GLU A 472 11.42 2.09 -29.38
CA GLU A 472 11.20 1.06 -28.34
C GLU A 472 11.24 1.63 -26.92
N ARG A 473 11.02 2.93 -26.77
CA ARG A 473 10.99 3.63 -25.48
C ARG A 473 9.65 4.29 -25.26
N PHE A 474 9.20 4.29 -24.01
CA PHE A 474 8.03 5.07 -23.59
C PHE A 474 8.35 6.55 -23.48
N ASN A 475 7.32 7.39 -23.60
CA ASN A 475 7.38 8.83 -23.37
C ASN A 475 8.39 9.54 -24.29
N GLU A 476 8.35 9.19 -25.57
CA GLU A 476 9.11 9.84 -26.63
C GLU A 476 8.24 10.90 -27.35
N LEU A 477 8.84 12.05 -27.69
CA LEU A 477 8.11 13.20 -28.27
C LEU A 477 7.43 12.89 -29.61
N LYS A 478 7.98 11.93 -30.36
CA LYS A 478 7.42 11.41 -31.60
C LYS A 478 7.50 9.90 -31.55
N GLN A 479 6.36 9.25 -31.58
CA GLN A 479 6.30 7.80 -31.60
C GLN A 479 5.29 7.36 -32.67
N PRO A 480 5.76 6.98 -33.87
CA PRO A 480 4.86 6.52 -34.90
C PRO A 480 4.32 5.12 -34.55
N PRO A 481 3.11 4.78 -35.00
CA PRO A 481 2.60 3.43 -34.85
C PRO A 481 3.47 2.43 -35.63
N PRO A 482 3.48 1.14 -35.24
CA PRO A 482 4.15 0.11 -36.03
C PRO A 482 3.50 0.02 -37.42
N PRO A 483 4.25 -0.35 -38.47
CA PRO A 483 3.68 -0.59 -39.79
C PRO A 483 2.56 -1.64 -39.75
N LEU A 484 1.59 -1.55 -40.67
CA LEU A 484 0.60 -2.61 -40.85
C LEU A 484 1.27 -3.84 -41.49
N GLN A 485 1.23 -4.97 -40.79
CA GLN A 485 1.71 -6.24 -41.32
C GLN A 485 0.60 -6.93 -42.08
N LYS A 486 0.91 -7.41 -43.29
CA LYS A 486 0.00 -8.23 -44.09
C LYS A 486 0.57 -9.61 -44.29
N ASN A 487 -0.29 -10.62 -44.34
CA ASN A 487 0.07 -12.01 -44.59
C ASN A 487 1.13 -12.53 -43.60
N VAL A 488 0.94 -12.26 -42.31
CA VAL A 488 1.83 -12.78 -41.26
C VAL A 488 1.66 -14.28 -41.18
N LYS A 489 2.73 -15.05 -41.37
CA LYS A 489 2.70 -16.51 -41.31
C LYS A 489 3.15 -16.99 -39.94
N VAL A 490 2.43 -17.94 -39.38
CA VAL A 490 2.80 -18.64 -38.14
C VAL A 490 2.81 -20.13 -38.42
N ALA A 491 4.00 -20.72 -38.42
CA ALA A 491 4.19 -22.15 -38.63
C ALA A 491 4.45 -22.86 -37.30
N PHE A 492 3.80 -24.00 -37.08
CA PHE A 492 3.87 -24.80 -35.86
C PHE A 492 4.40 -26.19 -36.19
N ARG A 493 5.49 -26.59 -35.53
CA ARG A 493 5.96 -27.98 -35.44
C ARG A 493 5.48 -28.57 -34.12
N LEU A 494 4.32 -29.22 -34.15
CA LEU A 494 3.74 -29.82 -32.94
C LEU A 494 4.56 -31.03 -32.49
N PRO A 495 4.70 -31.27 -31.16
CA PRO A 495 5.30 -32.51 -30.67
C PRO A 495 4.52 -33.74 -31.16
N GLN A 496 5.19 -34.88 -31.21
CA GLN A 496 4.59 -36.14 -31.67
C GLN A 496 3.28 -36.44 -30.93
N GLY A 497 2.26 -36.89 -31.66
CA GLY A 497 0.97 -37.28 -31.11
C GLY A 497 -0.02 -36.12 -30.89
N TRP A 498 0.36 -34.88 -31.20
CA TRP A 498 -0.55 -33.73 -31.21
C TRP A 498 -1.05 -33.42 -32.63
N THR A 499 -2.32 -33.03 -32.73
CA THR A 499 -2.95 -32.62 -33.99
C THR A 499 -3.65 -31.27 -33.83
N ALA A 500 -3.47 -30.39 -34.82
CA ALA A 500 -4.20 -29.13 -34.91
C ALA A 500 -5.68 -29.39 -35.25
N ARG A 501 -6.59 -28.68 -34.58
CA ARG A 501 -8.04 -28.84 -34.76
C ARG A 501 -8.69 -27.62 -35.40
N GLN A 502 -8.43 -26.44 -34.83
CA GLN A 502 -8.96 -25.18 -35.32
C GLN A 502 -8.06 -24.04 -34.86
N ALA A 503 -8.05 -22.95 -35.61
CA ALA A 503 -7.31 -21.76 -35.26
C ALA A 503 -8.16 -20.50 -35.43
N HIS A 504 -7.92 -19.52 -34.58
CA HIS A 504 -8.55 -18.20 -34.67
C HIS A 504 -7.50 -17.11 -34.52
N GLN A 505 -7.68 -16.02 -35.25
CA GLN A 505 -7.08 -14.75 -34.92
C GLN A 505 -8.05 -13.98 -34.05
N VAL A 506 -7.61 -13.51 -32.88
CA VAL A 506 -8.40 -12.75 -31.92
C VAL A 506 -7.69 -11.42 -31.68
N SER A 507 -8.36 -10.30 -31.93
CA SER A 507 -7.75 -8.97 -31.81
C SER A 507 -8.83 -7.90 -31.71
N ILE A 508 -8.55 -6.84 -30.97
CA ILE A 508 -9.37 -5.63 -30.95
C ILE A 508 -9.43 -4.94 -32.33
N GLU A 509 -8.43 -5.17 -33.18
CA GLU A 509 -8.31 -4.59 -34.52
C GLU A 509 -9.26 -5.25 -35.55
N ILE A 510 -9.97 -6.31 -35.15
CA ILE A 510 -10.86 -7.08 -36.02
C ILE A 510 -12.31 -6.78 -35.65
N GLU A 511 -13.16 -6.54 -36.64
CA GLU A 511 -14.60 -6.43 -36.42
C GLU A 511 -15.16 -7.70 -35.77
N GLY A 512 -15.86 -7.55 -34.64
CA GLY A 512 -16.33 -8.70 -33.84
C GLY A 512 -15.22 -9.42 -33.06
N PHE A 513 -14.01 -8.85 -33.03
CA PHE A 513 -12.83 -9.26 -32.28
C PHE A 513 -12.18 -10.59 -32.64
N GLN A 514 -12.74 -11.39 -33.55
CA GLN A 514 -12.15 -12.65 -33.96
C GLN A 514 -12.50 -13.04 -35.40
N ARG A 515 -11.65 -13.87 -36.01
CA ARG A 515 -11.93 -14.59 -37.25
C ARG A 515 -11.25 -15.97 -37.25
N PRO A 516 -11.85 -16.99 -37.89
CA PRO A 516 -11.18 -18.27 -38.07
C PRO A 516 -9.96 -18.13 -38.99
N LEU A 517 -8.95 -18.97 -38.76
CA LEU A 517 -7.77 -19.11 -39.61
C LEU A 517 -7.78 -20.51 -40.22
N GLU A 518 -7.44 -20.59 -41.51
CA GLU A 518 -7.30 -21.86 -42.21
C GLU A 518 -6.04 -22.59 -41.75
N LEU A 519 -6.18 -23.89 -41.46
CA LEU A 519 -5.04 -24.77 -41.15
C LEU A 519 -4.42 -25.28 -42.46
N GLN A 520 -3.20 -24.87 -42.77
CA GLN A 520 -2.49 -25.32 -43.96
C GLN A 520 -1.39 -26.31 -43.57
N ALA A 521 -1.49 -27.57 -43.98
CA ALA A 521 -0.44 -28.55 -43.75
C ALA A 521 0.72 -28.33 -44.74
N HIS A 522 1.93 -28.16 -44.22
CA HIS A 522 3.15 -27.97 -45.01
C HIS A 522 4.25 -28.87 -44.46
N GLY A 523 4.35 -30.09 -44.99
CA GLY A 523 5.28 -31.10 -44.46
C GLY A 523 4.88 -31.54 -43.05
N ASP A 524 5.78 -31.36 -42.09
CA ASP A 524 5.58 -31.61 -40.66
C ASP A 524 5.03 -30.39 -39.89
N GLU A 525 4.82 -29.26 -40.58
CA GLU A 525 4.34 -28.02 -39.98
C GLU A 525 2.85 -27.78 -40.29
N THR A 526 2.15 -27.21 -39.32
CA THR A 526 0.85 -26.55 -39.53
C THR A 526 1.10 -25.05 -39.69
N VAL A 527 0.69 -24.47 -40.82
CA VAL A 527 0.90 -23.05 -41.14
C VAL A 527 -0.43 -22.31 -41.10
N LEU A 528 -0.44 -21.16 -40.44
CA LEU A 528 -1.54 -20.21 -40.41
C LEU A 528 -1.10 -18.91 -41.08
N VAL A 529 -2.02 -18.25 -41.79
CA VAL A 529 -1.77 -16.94 -42.41
C VAL A 529 -2.77 -15.93 -41.85
N LEU A 530 -2.27 -14.96 -41.10
CA LEU A 530 -3.07 -13.84 -40.61
C LEU A 530 -3.12 -12.78 -41.72
N PRO A 531 -4.32 -12.40 -42.20
CA PRO A 531 -4.44 -11.39 -43.24
C PRO A 531 -3.77 -10.07 -42.89
N GLU A 532 -3.93 -9.62 -41.64
CA GLU A 532 -3.31 -8.41 -41.14
C GLU A 532 -3.13 -8.41 -39.62
N CYS A 533 -2.13 -7.66 -39.15
CA CYS A 533 -1.84 -7.37 -37.74
C CYS A 533 -1.05 -6.07 -37.67
N ARG A 534 -1.39 -5.13 -36.77
CA ARG A 534 -0.58 -3.91 -36.59
C ARG A 534 -0.09 -3.78 -35.16
N TYR A 535 -0.99 -3.62 -34.19
CA TYR A 535 -0.60 -3.39 -32.80
C TYR A 535 -0.58 -4.69 -32.00
N TRP A 536 -1.64 -5.48 -32.07
CA TRP A 536 -1.75 -6.70 -31.28
C TRP A 536 -2.76 -7.68 -31.88
N SER A 537 -2.34 -8.93 -32.05
CA SER A 537 -3.23 -10.04 -32.37
C SER A 537 -2.84 -11.28 -31.58
N MET A 538 -3.83 -12.03 -31.11
CA MET A 538 -3.64 -13.37 -30.57
C MET A 538 -3.93 -14.41 -31.64
N VAL A 539 -3.03 -15.37 -31.79
CA VAL A 539 -3.32 -16.64 -32.48
C VAL A 539 -3.70 -17.66 -31.42
N ALA A 540 -4.91 -18.19 -31.52
CA ALA A 540 -5.38 -19.28 -30.68
C ALA A 540 -5.52 -20.55 -31.51
N LEU A 541 -4.61 -21.51 -31.31
CA LEU A 541 -4.60 -22.81 -32.00
C LEU A 541 -5.01 -23.91 -31.02
N ASP A 542 -6.18 -24.51 -31.27
CA ASP A 542 -6.64 -25.68 -30.53
C ASP A 542 -5.92 -26.92 -31.05
N ILE A 543 -5.40 -27.71 -30.12
CA ILE A 543 -4.71 -28.97 -30.40
C ILE A 543 -5.27 -30.10 -29.54
N GLU A 544 -5.21 -31.31 -30.06
CA GLU A 544 -5.64 -32.52 -29.36
C GLU A 544 -4.54 -33.58 -29.41
N GLY A 545 -4.26 -34.17 -28.24
CA GLY A 545 -3.22 -35.16 -28.05
C GLY A 545 -3.77 -36.58 -27.94
N GLY A 546 -3.04 -37.55 -28.48
CA GLY A 546 -3.23 -38.97 -28.15
C GLY A 546 -2.77 -39.31 -26.72
N LYS A 547 -2.99 -40.57 -26.30
CA LYS A 547 -2.60 -41.07 -24.95
C LYS A 547 -1.10 -40.94 -24.66
N GLU A 548 -0.26 -40.99 -25.69
CA GLU A 548 1.20 -40.91 -25.60
C GLU A 548 1.74 -39.62 -26.26
N ALA A 549 0.94 -38.56 -26.30
CA ALA A 549 1.37 -37.29 -26.90
C ALA A 549 2.57 -36.70 -26.14
N GLY A 550 3.54 -36.16 -26.90
CA GLY A 550 4.76 -35.57 -26.36
C GLY A 550 4.48 -34.37 -25.44
N VAL A 551 5.45 -34.01 -24.60
CA VAL A 551 5.30 -32.91 -23.63
C VAL A 551 5.77 -31.60 -24.25
N PHE A 552 5.00 -30.53 -24.05
CA PHE A 552 5.45 -29.17 -24.36
C PHE A 552 6.38 -28.67 -23.25
N PRO A 553 7.54 -28.09 -23.59
CA PRO A 553 8.40 -27.49 -22.58
C PRO A 553 7.75 -26.20 -22.06
N LEU A 554 7.57 -26.12 -20.74
CA LEU A 554 7.00 -24.96 -20.04
C LEU A 554 8.07 -24.30 -19.19
N THR A 555 7.99 -22.97 -19.04
CA THR A 555 8.81 -22.27 -18.05
C THR A 555 8.33 -22.58 -16.64
N ASP A 556 9.26 -22.69 -15.68
CA ASP A 556 8.94 -22.73 -14.25
C ASP A 556 9.61 -21.57 -13.50
N PRO A 557 9.08 -20.35 -13.64
CA PRO A 557 9.70 -19.17 -13.04
C PRO A 557 9.56 -19.15 -11.52
N VAL A 558 8.61 -19.90 -10.94
CA VAL A 558 8.47 -20.04 -9.49
C VAL A 558 9.61 -20.88 -8.94
N ALA A 559 9.91 -22.04 -9.55
CA ALA A 559 11.07 -22.83 -9.16
C ALA A 559 12.39 -22.06 -9.36
N ALA A 560 12.51 -21.34 -10.48
CA ALA A 560 13.67 -20.48 -10.73
C ALA A 560 13.82 -19.39 -9.66
N ALA A 561 12.72 -18.75 -9.24
CA ALA A 561 12.74 -17.76 -8.16
C ALA A 561 13.18 -18.37 -6.82
N ARG A 562 12.65 -19.55 -6.46
CA ARG A 562 13.06 -20.30 -5.25
C ARG A 562 14.55 -20.60 -5.26
N GLU A 563 15.06 -21.16 -6.37
CA GLU A 563 16.47 -21.50 -6.51
C GLU A 563 17.37 -20.26 -6.45
N GLY A 564 17.02 -19.21 -7.20
CA GLY A 564 17.78 -17.96 -7.23
C GLY A 564 17.85 -17.28 -5.87
N LEU A 565 16.75 -17.27 -5.11
CA LEU A 565 16.73 -16.71 -3.77
C LEU A 565 17.62 -17.51 -2.80
N GLU A 566 17.61 -18.85 -2.88
CA GLU A 566 18.50 -19.69 -2.08
C GLU A 566 19.98 -19.48 -2.45
N GLN A 567 20.27 -19.28 -3.74
CA GLN A 567 21.62 -18.92 -4.20
C GLN A 567 22.03 -17.53 -3.65
N GLN A 568 21.14 -16.54 -3.67
CA GLN A 568 21.39 -15.21 -3.10
C GLN A 568 21.64 -15.26 -1.60
N LYS A 569 20.85 -16.02 -0.83
CA LYS A 569 21.06 -16.22 0.61
C LYS A 569 22.43 -16.84 0.89
N LYS A 570 22.79 -17.90 0.16
CA LYS A 570 24.11 -18.53 0.29
C LYS A 570 25.24 -17.56 -0.05
N ALA A 571 25.09 -16.79 -1.13
CA ALA A 571 26.07 -15.78 -1.54
C ALA A 571 26.21 -14.66 -0.49
N ALA A 572 25.10 -14.22 0.12
CA ALA A 572 25.11 -13.23 1.20
C ALA A 572 25.82 -13.77 2.46
N ILE A 573 25.54 -15.01 2.86
CA ILE A 573 26.23 -15.67 3.98
C ILE A 573 27.72 -15.81 3.70
N GLU A 574 28.10 -16.25 2.50
CA GLU A 574 29.48 -16.39 2.07
C GLU A 574 30.20 -15.03 2.04
N ALA A 575 29.53 -13.98 1.56
CA ALA A 575 30.05 -12.62 1.57
C ALA A 575 30.24 -12.11 3.01
N GLN A 576 29.29 -12.38 3.91
CA GLN A 576 29.39 -12.04 5.33
C GLN A 576 30.54 -12.80 6.01
N LYS A 577 30.72 -14.10 5.71
CA LYS A 577 31.87 -14.89 6.18
C LYS A 577 33.19 -14.34 5.67
N LYS A 578 33.31 -14.06 4.38
CA LYS A 578 34.51 -13.45 3.80
C LYS A 578 34.80 -12.07 4.38
N ALA A 579 33.76 -11.26 4.64
CA ALA A 579 33.90 -9.98 5.32
C ALA A 579 34.38 -10.15 6.78
N ALA A 580 33.88 -11.16 7.50
CA ALA A 580 34.33 -11.49 8.85
C ALA A 580 35.78 -12.04 8.90
N GLU A 581 36.16 -12.90 7.95
CA GLU A 581 37.51 -13.45 7.82
C GLU A 581 38.52 -12.38 7.40
N ALA A 582 38.16 -11.49 6.47
CA ALA A 582 39.00 -10.37 6.04
C ALA A 582 39.18 -9.28 7.12
N SER A 583 38.28 -9.21 8.10
CA SER A 583 38.33 -8.23 9.19
C SER A 583 38.98 -8.77 10.47
N GLY A 584 39.23 -10.08 10.61
CA GLY A 584 39.86 -10.66 11.80
C GLY A 584 39.04 -10.51 13.10
N VAL A 585 37.77 -10.14 13.00
CA VAL A 585 36.86 -9.90 14.13
C VAL A 585 35.62 -10.79 13.97
N LYS A 586 35.16 -11.39 15.07
CA LYS A 586 33.94 -12.22 15.13
C LYS A 586 32.76 -11.50 14.47
N ALA A 587 31.92 -12.29 13.78
CA ALA A 587 30.76 -11.84 13.03
C ALA A 587 29.95 -10.76 13.78
N PRO A 588 29.49 -9.71 13.10
CA PRO A 588 28.55 -8.79 13.71
C PRO A 588 27.27 -9.58 13.98
N GLU A 589 26.88 -9.69 15.25
CA GLU A 589 25.46 -9.68 15.59
C GLU A 589 24.82 -8.54 14.81
N ALA A 590 23.55 -8.68 14.43
CA ALA A 590 22.80 -7.65 13.72
C ALA A 590 22.72 -6.34 14.55
N ALA A 591 23.82 -5.61 14.57
CA ALA A 591 23.89 -4.23 14.91
C ALA A 591 23.26 -3.54 13.71
N GLN A 592 22.04 -3.02 13.90
CA GLN A 592 21.78 -1.67 13.42
C GLN A 592 23.10 -0.91 13.60
N ALA A 593 23.76 -0.51 12.51
CA ALA A 593 25.00 0.23 12.62
C ALA A 593 24.71 1.34 13.64
N PRO A 594 25.36 1.35 14.82
CA PRO A 594 25.13 2.42 15.76
C PRO A 594 25.40 3.69 14.96
N PRO A 595 24.52 4.72 15.04
CA PRO A 595 24.79 5.98 14.37
C PRO A 595 26.25 6.33 14.67
N ALA A 596 27.06 6.42 13.60
CA ALA A 596 28.52 6.48 13.67
C ALA A 596 28.89 7.35 14.85
N GLU A 597 29.61 6.81 15.86
CA GLU A 597 29.86 7.44 17.17
C GLU A 597 29.91 8.95 17.00
N THR A 598 28.75 9.59 17.20
CA THR A 598 28.69 11.03 16.94
C THR A 598 29.56 11.61 18.02
N ALA A 599 30.68 12.22 17.62
CA ALA A 599 31.55 12.92 18.56
C ALA A 599 30.66 13.69 19.53
N ALA A 600 30.87 13.49 20.84
CA ALA A 600 29.99 14.03 21.85
C ALA A 600 29.81 15.53 21.59
N ASP A 601 28.62 16.09 21.88
CA ASP A 601 28.38 17.51 21.60
C ASP A 601 29.51 18.39 22.16
N ARG A 602 30.09 18.01 23.31
CA ARG A 602 31.27 18.64 23.93
C ARG A 602 32.49 18.74 23.00
N ASP A 603 32.81 17.67 22.27
CA ASP A 603 33.94 17.65 21.34
C ASP A 603 33.66 18.51 20.12
N ARG A 604 32.41 18.52 19.66
CA ARG A 604 31.96 19.31 18.50
C ARG A 604 31.94 20.81 18.81
N VAL A 605 31.49 21.22 20.00
CA VAL A 605 31.51 22.64 20.40
C VAL A 605 32.91 23.13 20.84
N ALA A 606 33.85 22.21 21.10
CA ALA A 606 35.24 22.54 21.37
C ALA A 606 36.02 22.93 20.10
N GLN A 607 35.44 22.72 18.91
CA GLN A 607 36.06 23.12 17.65
C GLN A 607 36.25 24.66 17.58
N PRO A 608 37.38 25.15 17.04
CA PRO A 608 37.73 26.58 17.12
C PRO A 608 36.73 27.54 16.47
N ASP A 609 35.96 27.05 15.50
CA ASP A 609 34.99 27.78 14.68
C ASP A 609 33.56 27.78 15.27
N PHE A 610 33.32 27.05 16.36
CA PHE A 610 32.03 27.07 17.03
C PHE A 610 31.88 28.34 17.89
N PRO A 611 30.75 29.07 17.79
CA PRO A 611 30.59 30.35 18.49
C PRO A 611 30.62 30.17 20.02
N LYS A 612 31.52 30.90 20.68
CA LYS A 612 31.57 30.97 22.14
C LYS A 612 30.61 32.03 22.66
N ILE A 613 29.88 31.71 23.71
CA ILE A 613 28.99 32.67 24.39
C ILE A 613 29.83 33.38 25.44
N GLU A 614 30.16 34.65 25.20
CA GLU A 614 31.08 35.42 26.05
C GLU A 614 30.42 35.93 27.34
N LYS A 615 29.11 36.20 27.32
CA LYS A 615 28.35 36.72 28.47
C LYS A 615 27.20 35.79 28.83
N LEU A 616 27.31 35.14 29.98
CA LEU A 616 26.34 34.17 30.48
C LEU A 616 25.39 34.82 31.50
N GLU A 617 24.60 35.81 31.05
CA GLU A 617 23.68 36.59 31.90
C GLU A 617 22.26 36.62 31.32
N LEU A 618 21.29 36.13 32.11
CA LEU A 618 19.87 36.22 31.79
C LEU A 618 19.39 37.68 31.85
N LYS A 619 18.50 38.04 30.94
CA LYS A 619 17.78 39.33 30.96
C LYS A 619 16.40 39.08 31.55
N ARG A 620 16.12 39.66 32.72
CA ARG A 620 14.83 39.57 33.39
C ARG A 620 14.16 40.94 33.42
N ASN A 621 12.93 41.01 32.95
CA ASN A 621 12.09 42.22 32.93
C ASN A 621 11.04 42.22 34.05
N GLY A 622 10.91 41.13 34.82
CA GLY A 622 9.92 40.98 35.90
C GLY A 622 8.62 40.31 35.46
N GLU A 623 8.42 40.07 34.18
CA GLU A 623 7.41 39.15 33.65
C GLU A 623 8.00 37.75 33.54
N ARG A 624 7.16 36.72 33.67
CA ARG A 624 7.60 35.33 33.51
C ARG A 624 7.44 34.93 32.06
N ASP A 625 8.53 34.54 31.41
CA ASP A 625 8.52 34.08 30.02
C ASP A 625 8.86 32.59 29.92
N VAL A 626 7.98 31.80 29.29
CA VAL A 626 8.14 30.35 29.14
C VAL A 626 8.11 29.97 27.66
N LEU A 627 9.09 29.18 27.24
CA LEU A 627 9.04 28.49 25.95
C LEU A 627 8.58 27.05 26.15
N LEU A 628 7.45 26.70 25.54
CA LEU A 628 6.91 25.36 25.47
C LEU A 628 7.31 24.69 24.16
N ALA A 629 8.28 23.78 24.22
CA ALA A 629 8.60 22.92 23.10
C ALA A 629 7.67 21.69 23.14
N LEU A 630 6.95 21.43 22.04
CA LEU A 630 5.86 20.46 21.97
C LEU A 630 6.21 19.30 21.04
N GLY A 631 6.04 18.07 21.52
CA GLY A 631 6.07 16.82 20.76
C GLY A 631 4.69 16.18 20.61
N ALA A 632 4.64 14.95 20.07
CA ALA A 632 3.38 14.20 19.97
C ALA A 632 2.74 13.99 21.36
N TYR A 633 1.41 14.00 21.43
CA TYR A 633 0.62 13.91 22.68
C TYR A 633 0.80 15.05 23.68
N HIS A 634 1.44 16.17 23.30
CA HIS A 634 1.69 17.30 24.22
C HIS A 634 0.42 17.78 24.95
N TRP A 635 -0.73 17.74 24.27
CA TRP A 635 -2.03 18.15 24.79
C TRP A 635 -2.47 17.37 26.03
N MET A 636 -1.99 16.15 26.23
CA MET A 636 -2.38 15.32 27.38
C MET A 636 -1.74 15.76 28.69
N TYR A 637 -0.77 16.66 28.63
CA TYR A 637 -0.09 17.19 29.82
C TYR A 637 -0.64 18.54 30.28
N GLU A 638 -1.52 19.18 29.49
CA GLU A 638 -2.22 20.44 29.80
C GLU A 638 -1.28 21.54 30.38
N MET A 639 -0.07 21.66 29.81
CA MET A 639 0.99 22.52 30.37
C MET A 639 0.64 24.00 30.41
N ALA A 640 -0.12 24.50 29.42
CA ALA A 640 -0.58 25.89 29.41
C ALA A 640 -1.50 26.20 30.59
N GLU A 641 -2.42 25.27 30.90
CA GLU A 641 -3.28 25.38 32.08
C GLU A 641 -2.43 25.30 33.37
N ALA A 642 -1.53 24.33 33.49
CA ALA A 642 -0.65 24.19 34.65
C ALA A 642 0.18 25.46 34.92
N ILE A 643 0.66 26.14 33.88
CA ILE A 643 1.35 27.44 33.99
C ILE A 643 0.40 28.53 34.51
N GLY A 644 -0.86 28.55 34.04
CA GLY A 644 -1.90 29.43 34.55
C GLY A 644 -2.10 29.28 36.06
N TRP A 645 -2.23 28.03 36.54
CA TRP A 645 -2.33 27.71 37.97
C TRP A 645 -1.08 28.10 38.78
N ALA A 646 0.11 28.08 38.17
CA ALA A 646 1.36 28.51 38.79
C ALA A 646 1.54 30.05 38.87
N GLY A 647 0.50 30.82 38.52
CA GLY A 647 0.49 32.28 38.57
C GLY A 647 0.74 32.96 37.22
N GLY A 648 0.67 32.21 36.12
CA GLY A 648 0.75 32.71 34.76
C GLY A 648 2.18 33.01 34.27
N ALA A 649 2.33 33.00 32.95
CA ALA A 649 3.51 33.41 32.21
C ALA A 649 3.11 33.82 30.78
N SER A 650 3.94 34.64 30.15
CA SER A 650 3.97 34.79 28.69
C SER A 650 4.49 33.48 28.10
N ILE A 651 3.71 32.86 27.21
CA ILE A 651 4.02 31.56 26.61
C ILE A 651 4.36 31.76 25.13
N SER A 652 5.49 31.21 24.74
CA SER A 652 5.87 30.97 23.34
C SER A 652 5.93 29.48 23.08
N GLU A 653 5.64 29.05 21.85
CA GLU A 653 5.63 27.64 21.47
C GLU A 653 6.71 27.34 20.42
N ALA A 654 7.29 26.14 20.50
CA ALA A 654 8.11 25.58 19.44
C ALA A 654 7.66 24.14 19.16
N LYS A 655 7.28 23.85 17.92
CA LYS A 655 6.63 22.58 17.58
C LYS A 655 7.56 21.65 16.81
N LEU A 656 7.52 20.37 17.15
CA LEU A 656 8.18 19.34 16.36
C LEU A 656 7.38 19.07 15.08
N ASN A 657 7.98 19.36 13.92
CA ASN A 657 7.38 19.20 12.61
C ASN A 657 8.41 18.68 11.59
N VAL A 658 8.44 17.36 11.37
CA VAL A 658 9.31 16.72 10.38
C VAL A 658 8.63 16.73 9.00
N LYS A 659 8.56 17.90 8.34
CA LYS A 659 7.84 18.04 7.07
C LYS A 659 8.43 17.21 5.92
N GLY A 660 7.61 16.36 5.28
CA GLY A 660 7.90 15.81 3.93
C GLY A 660 8.66 14.48 3.89
N GLY A 661 8.46 13.61 4.88
CA GLY A 661 8.97 12.23 4.83
C GLY A 661 10.44 12.06 5.18
N TRP A 662 10.92 10.83 5.00
CA TRP A 662 12.16 10.19 5.48
C TRP A 662 13.52 10.89 5.23
N PHE A 663 13.55 12.16 4.79
CA PHE A 663 14.76 12.82 4.29
C PHE A 663 15.05 14.22 4.85
N ARG A 664 14.43 14.64 5.97
CA ARG A 664 14.75 15.94 6.59
C ARG A 664 15.61 15.81 7.84
N GLY A 665 16.74 16.52 7.84
CA GLY A 665 17.63 16.62 8.99
C GLY A 665 17.10 17.57 10.08
N ALA A 666 17.72 17.49 11.26
CA ALA A 666 17.38 18.26 12.46
C ALA A 666 17.22 19.77 12.22
N GLU A 667 17.96 20.35 11.27
CA GLU A 667 17.90 21.78 10.89
C GLU A 667 16.51 22.27 10.48
N SER A 668 15.59 21.38 10.12
CA SER A 668 14.26 21.74 9.66
C SER A 668 13.12 21.19 10.52
N SER A 669 13.43 20.42 11.56
CA SER A 669 12.43 19.71 12.38
C SER A 669 11.83 20.57 13.50
N MET A 670 12.59 21.54 14.01
CA MET A 670 12.16 22.46 15.07
C MET A 670 12.71 23.87 14.82
N PRO A 671 12.24 24.58 13.78
CA PRO A 671 12.78 25.89 13.41
C PRO A 671 12.51 26.98 14.46
N ASP A 672 11.44 26.83 15.25
CA ASP A 672 11.03 27.80 16.27
C ASP A 672 11.83 27.68 17.58
N LEU A 673 12.65 26.63 17.73
CA LEU A 673 13.55 26.51 18.87
C LEU A 673 14.74 27.48 18.74
N PRO A 674 15.01 28.33 19.75
CA PRO A 674 16.13 29.26 19.74
C PRO A 674 17.49 28.56 19.53
N ALA A 675 18.24 29.02 18.53
CA ALA A 675 19.56 28.48 18.19
C ALA A 675 20.72 29.34 18.75
N ASP A 676 20.42 30.44 19.43
CA ASP A 676 21.38 31.38 19.98
C ASP A 676 21.02 31.83 21.39
N PHE A 677 22.04 32.25 22.14
CA PHE A 677 21.88 32.63 23.53
C PHE A 677 21.13 33.96 23.71
N ASP A 678 21.27 34.89 22.76
CA ASP A 678 20.66 36.22 22.88
C ASP A 678 19.15 36.18 22.78
N THR A 679 18.60 35.22 22.05
CA THR A 679 17.17 34.93 22.01
C THR A 679 16.71 34.26 23.31
N ILE A 680 17.36 33.17 23.74
CA ILE A 680 16.89 32.34 24.87
C ILE A 680 17.10 32.99 26.25
N ARG A 681 18.05 33.92 26.41
CA ARG A 681 18.37 34.59 27.69
C ARG A 681 17.24 35.44 28.27
N HIS A 682 16.18 35.68 27.50
CA HIS A 682 14.99 36.41 27.91
C HIS A 682 13.94 35.54 28.60
N LEU A 683 14.06 34.21 28.50
CA LEU A 683 13.14 33.27 29.12
C LEU A 683 13.46 33.10 30.61
N ASP A 684 12.45 32.71 31.39
CA ASP A 684 12.61 32.19 32.75
C ASP A 684 12.68 30.67 32.76
N ALA A 685 11.88 30.01 31.92
CA ALA A 685 11.88 28.56 31.82
C ALA A 685 11.68 28.05 30.39
N LEU A 686 12.25 26.88 30.14
CA LEU A 686 12.08 26.08 28.95
C LEU A 686 11.43 24.75 29.35
N VAL A 687 10.37 24.35 28.66
CA VAL A 687 9.73 23.04 28.83
C VAL A 687 9.92 22.24 27.55
N LEU A 688 10.47 21.05 27.66
CA LEU A 688 10.57 20.06 26.59
C LEU A 688 9.50 18.99 26.83
N ASN A 689 8.34 19.12 26.20
CA ASN A 689 7.22 18.21 26.37
C ASN A 689 7.25 17.07 25.34
N ASN A 690 7.76 15.89 25.73
CA ASN A 690 7.95 14.74 24.85
C ASN A 690 8.75 15.10 23.57
N VAL A 691 9.77 15.96 23.73
CA VAL A 691 10.59 16.44 22.62
C VAL A 691 11.93 15.68 22.58
N PRO A 692 12.31 15.12 21.42
CA PRO A 692 13.61 14.49 21.21
C PRO A 692 14.74 15.51 21.03
N ALA A 693 15.86 15.28 21.69
CA ALA A 693 17.12 16.00 21.47
C ALA A 693 17.74 15.71 20.09
N VAL A 694 17.47 14.54 19.50
CA VAL A 694 18.00 14.14 18.18
C VAL A 694 17.48 15.01 17.03
N PHE A 695 16.29 15.62 17.17
CA PHE A 695 15.75 16.56 16.17
C PHE A 695 16.17 18.02 16.40
N MET A 696 17.00 18.29 17.41
CA MET A 696 17.58 19.61 17.64
C MET A 696 18.94 19.73 16.92
N THR A 697 19.26 20.94 16.47
CA THR A 697 20.61 21.27 16.01
C THR A 697 21.59 21.36 17.18
N LEU A 698 22.89 21.20 16.90
CA LEU A 698 23.93 21.38 17.91
C LEU A 698 23.88 22.80 18.53
N ARG A 699 23.54 23.82 17.74
CA ARG A 699 23.41 25.21 18.19
C ARG A 699 22.25 25.40 19.17
N GLN A 700 21.09 24.79 18.89
CA GLN A 700 19.95 24.79 19.80
C GLN A 700 20.29 24.11 21.14
N ARG A 701 20.86 22.89 21.10
CA ARG A 701 21.28 22.19 22.32
C ARG A 701 22.32 22.98 23.13
N TYR A 702 23.27 23.61 22.46
CA TYR A 702 24.28 24.45 23.10
C TYR A 702 23.69 25.72 23.74
N ALA A 703 22.81 26.44 23.02
CA ALA A 703 22.15 27.63 23.55
C ALA A 703 21.30 27.30 24.79
N MET A 704 20.56 26.19 24.75
CA MET A 704 19.78 25.68 25.89
C MET A 704 20.68 25.29 27.07
N ALA A 705 21.79 24.59 26.83
CA ALA A 705 22.73 24.25 27.90
C ALA A 705 23.29 25.51 28.58
N LYS A 706 23.68 26.52 27.79
CA LYS A 706 24.14 27.80 28.34
C LYS A 706 23.05 28.58 29.05
N PHE A 707 21.82 28.55 28.56
CA PHE A 707 20.67 29.12 29.26
C PHE A 707 20.49 28.55 30.67
N VAL A 708 20.53 27.22 30.80
CA VAL A 708 20.41 26.56 32.11
C VAL A 708 21.62 26.89 32.99
N GLU A 709 22.84 26.78 32.47
CA GLU A 709 24.06 27.15 33.23
C GLU A 709 23.99 28.59 33.78
N ALA A 710 23.39 29.52 33.03
CA ALA A 710 23.19 30.93 33.40
C ALA A 710 22.18 31.16 34.53
N GLY A 711 21.30 30.18 34.82
CA GLY A 711 20.24 30.30 35.83
C GLY A 711 18.82 30.07 35.30
N GLY A 712 18.66 29.63 34.05
CA GLY A 712 17.37 29.33 33.45
C GLY A 712 16.75 28.05 34.02
N GLY A 713 15.42 27.99 34.04
CA GLY A 713 14.69 26.78 34.40
C GLY A 713 14.54 25.83 33.20
N LEU A 714 14.72 24.53 33.43
CA LEU A 714 14.44 23.49 32.43
C LEU A 714 13.52 22.43 33.02
N LEU A 715 12.40 22.15 32.34
CA LEU A 715 11.55 20.99 32.60
C LEU A 715 11.61 20.06 31.39
N VAL A 716 11.96 18.80 31.59
CA VAL A 716 11.94 17.76 30.55
C VAL A 716 10.87 16.74 30.92
N ILE A 717 9.88 16.58 30.05
CA ILE A 717 8.77 15.63 30.21
C ILE A 717 9.05 14.45 29.29
N GLY A 718 9.02 13.25 29.88
CA GLY A 718 9.15 11.98 29.20
C GLY A 718 8.03 11.71 28.20
N GLY A 719 8.15 10.59 27.52
CA GLY A 719 7.27 10.15 26.46
C GLY A 719 8.03 9.35 25.41
N GLU A 720 7.29 8.86 24.42
CA GLU A 720 7.84 7.87 23.49
C GLU A 720 8.90 8.41 22.50
N TRP A 721 9.21 9.71 22.52
CA TRP A 721 10.30 10.31 21.75
C TRP A 721 11.23 11.16 22.62
N SER A 722 11.23 10.99 23.95
CA SER A 722 12.09 11.76 24.84
C SER A 722 13.01 10.86 25.69
N LEU A 723 13.84 11.50 26.52
CA LEU A 723 14.76 10.85 27.46
C LEU A 723 15.64 9.78 26.80
N ASP A 724 15.55 8.52 27.23
CA ASP A 724 16.45 7.45 26.80
C ASP A 724 16.37 7.15 25.30
N ARG A 725 15.21 7.39 24.67
CA ARG A 725 15.02 7.27 23.21
C ARG A 725 14.93 8.61 22.49
N GLY A 726 15.02 9.72 23.21
CA GLY A 726 15.05 11.06 22.63
C GLY A 726 16.42 11.47 22.10
N GLY A 727 17.45 10.63 22.23
CA GLY A 727 18.82 10.94 21.84
C GLY A 727 19.49 11.96 22.77
N PHE A 728 19.21 11.90 24.07
CA PHE A 728 19.81 12.79 25.08
C PHE A 728 21.23 12.36 25.48
N GLN A 729 21.56 11.08 25.36
CA GLN A 729 22.86 10.53 25.70
C GLN A 729 23.96 11.15 24.83
N ASN A 730 25.13 11.41 25.42
CA ASN A 730 26.27 12.07 24.75
C ASN A 730 25.98 13.49 24.20
N THR A 731 24.91 14.14 24.66
CA THR A 731 24.56 15.53 24.30
C THR A 731 24.76 16.49 25.46
N LEU A 732 24.87 17.78 25.14
CA LEU A 732 24.90 18.84 26.15
C LEU A 732 23.60 18.92 26.96
N LEU A 733 22.47 18.47 26.42
CA LEU A 733 21.19 18.44 27.15
C LEU A 733 21.14 17.28 28.16
N GLY A 734 21.64 16.10 27.79
CA GLY A 734 21.75 14.96 28.69
C GLY A 734 22.59 15.25 29.93
N ASP A 735 23.64 16.05 29.77
CA ASP A 735 24.51 16.49 30.88
C ASP A 735 23.76 17.29 31.95
N LEU A 736 22.74 18.07 31.57
CA LEU A 736 21.96 18.92 32.47
C LEU A 736 20.98 18.12 33.33
N LEU A 737 20.57 16.93 32.87
CA LEU A 737 19.51 16.18 33.53
C LEU A 737 19.94 15.76 34.95
N PRO A 738 19.06 15.83 35.95
CA PRO A 738 19.33 15.38 37.31
C PRO A 738 19.30 13.84 37.45
N VAL A 739 19.19 13.13 36.33
CA VAL A 739 19.14 11.67 36.25
C VAL A 739 20.19 11.15 35.25
N GLU A 740 20.61 9.91 35.45
CA GLU A 740 21.31 9.09 34.48
C GLU A 740 20.26 8.33 33.66
N LEU A 741 20.39 8.39 32.33
CA LEU A 741 19.56 7.65 31.39
C LEU A 741 20.24 6.33 31.02
N PRO A 742 19.49 5.22 30.89
CA PRO A 742 20.02 3.98 30.34
C PRO A 742 20.44 4.15 28.88
N ALA A 743 21.11 3.13 28.35
CA ALA A 743 21.35 3.07 26.91
C ALA A 743 19.99 3.05 26.16
N PRO A 744 19.88 3.73 25.01
CA PRO A 744 18.69 3.70 24.18
C PRO A 744 18.29 2.26 23.84
N SER A 745 17.00 1.94 23.95
CA SER A 745 16.47 0.60 23.63
C SER A 745 15.00 0.68 23.22
N PRO A 746 14.53 -0.14 22.26
CA PRO A 746 13.10 -0.25 21.95
C PRO A 746 12.21 -0.55 23.18
N ALA A 747 12.76 -1.21 24.20
CA ALA A 747 12.09 -1.53 25.48
C ALA A 747 12.39 -0.52 26.60
N GLY A 748 12.88 0.68 26.27
CA GLY A 748 13.35 1.68 27.23
C GLY A 748 12.26 2.27 28.15
N THR A 749 10.99 2.20 27.73
CA THR A 749 9.82 2.46 28.56
C THR A 749 9.14 1.15 28.97
N THR A 750 8.64 1.09 30.20
CA THR A 750 7.91 -0.07 30.73
C THR A 750 6.44 0.24 30.91
N LEU A 751 5.60 -0.65 30.36
CA LEU A 751 4.16 -0.65 30.56
C LEU A 751 3.78 -1.35 31.86
N TYR A 752 2.89 -0.74 32.63
CA TYR A 752 2.32 -1.28 33.87
C TYR A 752 0.82 -1.45 33.70
N PRO A 753 0.31 -2.67 33.43
CA PRO A 753 -1.11 -2.89 33.12
C PRO A 753 -2.09 -2.35 34.16
N ASP A 754 -1.76 -2.45 35.45
CA ASP A 754 -2.59 -1.94 36.56
C ASP A 754 -2.29 -0.48 36.96
N GLY A 755 -1.26 0.11 36.34
CA GLY A 755 -0.72 1.42 36.68
C GLY A 755 -0.05 1.46 38.06
N LEU A 756 0.96 2.31 38.19
CA LEU A 756 1.64 2.58 39.45
C LEU A 756 1.07 3.84 40.09
N VAL A 757 0.67 3.76 41.37
CA VAL A 757 0.15 4.91 42.13
C VAL A 757 1.27 5.92 42.35
N LEU A 758 0.97 7.20 42.08
CA LEU A 758 1.86 8.31 42.35
C LEU A 758 1.90 8.60 43.86
N GLN A 759 3.11 8.80 44.38
CA GLN A 759 3.35 9.07 45.79
C GLN A 759 4.27 10.30 45.93
N PRO A 760 3.84 11.34 46.68
CA PRO A 760 4.66 12.51 46.92
C PRO A 760 5.74 12.23 47.96
N THR A 761 6.90 12.87 47.79
CA THR A 761 7.94 12.91 48.82
C THR A 761 7.80 14.17 49.69
N ASP A 762 8.56 14.24 50.78
CA ASP A 762 8.60 15.42 51.64
C ASP A 762 9.19 16.67 50.92
N ASP A 763 9.93 16.48 49.83
CA ASP A 763 10.52 17.56 49.05
C ASP A 763 9.53 18.24 48.08
N LEU A 764 8.34 17.65 47.85
CA LEU A 764 7.35 18.24 46.96
C LEU A 764 6.64 19.43 47.60
N ALA A 765 6.95 20.64 47.13
CA ALA A 765 6.37 21.88 47.66
C ALA A 765 4.83 21.98 47.57
N LEU A 766 4.21 21.25 46.63
CA LEU A 766 2.75 21.24 46.43
C LEU A 766 2.06 20.05 47.11
N ARG A 767 2.78 19.24 47.90
CA ARG A 767 2.25 18.02 48.52
C ARG A 767 0.91 18.23 49.22
N ASP A 768 0.81 19.25 50.06
CA ASP A 768 -0.39 19.50 50.88
C ASP A 768 -1.49 20.26 50.13
N ARG A 769 -1.27 20.58 48.84
CA ARG A 769 -2.21 21.33 47.99
C ARG A 769 -2.88 20.45 46.93
N VAL A 770 -2.57 19.16 46.93
CA VAL A 770 -2.93 18.22 45.88
C VAL A 770 -3.64 17.02 46.52
N ASP A 771 -4.75 16.58 45.93
CA ASP A 771 -5.54 15.46 46.46
C ASP A 771 -4.96 14.11 46.05
N TRP A 772 -4.14 13.54 46.94
CA TRP A 772 -3.54 12.22 46.77
C TRP A 772 -4.50 11.06 47.06
N SER A 773 -5.67 11.31 47.65
CA SER A 773 -6.66 10.26 47.95
C SER A 773 -7.33 9.70 46.69
N ALA A 774 -7.24 10.43 45.58
CA ALA A 774 -7.70 10.01 44.26
C ALA A 774 -6.86 8.87 43.65
N GLU A 775 -5.71 8.52 44.26
CA GLU A 775 -4.76 7.50 43.77
C GLU A 775 -4.46 7.62 42.25
N PRO A 776 -3.98 8.78 41.76
CA PRO A 776 -3.59 8.92 40.36
C PRO A 776 -2.48 7.95 40.01
N ARG A 777 -2.52 7.40 38.79
CA ARG A 777 -1.62 6.33 38.33
C ARG A 777 -0.91 6.68 37.05
N ILE A 778 0.27 6.10 36.88
CA ILE A 778 1.01 6.10 35.63
C ILE A 778 1.13 4.69 35.05
N PHE A 779 0.95 4.58 33.73
CA PHE A 779 0.89 3.30 33.02
C PHE A 779 2.12 3.03 32.15
N CYS A 780 2.94 4.05 31.88
CA CYS A 780 4.17 3.93 31.13
C CYS A 780 5.26 4.83 31.75
N LEU A 781 6.42 4.25 32.08
CA LEU A 781 7.51 4.96 32.75
C LEU A 781 8.86 4.69 32.08
N HIS A 782 9.70 5.73 32.02
CA HIS A 782 11.12 5.62 31.69
C HIS A 782 11.91 5.13 32.90
N HIS A 783 12.89 4.25 32.66
CA HIS A 783 13.85 3.90 33.69
C HIS A 783 14.89 5.01 33.84
N VAL A 784 14.92 5.67 34.99
CA VAL A 784 15.88 6.73 35.29
C VAL A 784 16.54 6.49 36.64
N LYS A 785 17.83 6.84 36.74
CA LYS A 785 18.56 6.78 38.01
C LYS A 785 18.92 8.19 38.47
N PRO A 786 18.38 8.68 39.60
CA PRO A 786 18.74 10.01 40.12
C PRO A 786 20.24 10.14 40.38
N LYS A 787 20.81 11.30 40.02
CA LYS A 787 22.20 11.65 40.37
C LYS A 787 22.31 11.88 41.90
N PRO A 788 23.51 11.76 42.51
CA PRO A 788 23.67 11.83 43.97
C PRO A 788 23.06 13.08 44.65
N ASP A 789 23.10 14.24 43.98
CA ASP A 789 22.60 15.51 44.52
C ASP A 789 21.18 15.85 44.05
N ALA A 790 20.51 14.93 43.35
CA ALA A 790 19.15 15.12 42.87
C ALA A 790 18.11 14.80 43.94
N LYS A 791 17.01 15.55 43.94
CA LYS A 791 15.85 15.35 44.81
C LYS A 791 14.75 14.64 44.06
N ILE A 792 14.21 13.58 44.62
CA ILE A 792 13.02 12.92 44.07
C ILE A 792 11.80 13.63 44.67
N LEU A 793 10.97 14.25 43.83
CA LEU A 793 9.75 14.96 44.26
C LEU A 793 8.52 14.06 44.22
N LEU A 794 8.44 13.17 43.22
CA LEU A 794 7.37 12.18 43.07
C LEU A 794 7.96 10.82 42.75
N THR A 795 7.32 9.77 43.27
CA THR A 795 7.59 8.38 42.89
C THR A 795 6.32 7.72 42.34
N ALA A 796 6.49 6.65 41.59
CA ALA A 796 5.41 5.77 41.13
C ALA A 796 5.79 4.33 41.46
N GLY A 797 5.05 3.66 42.35
CA GLY A 797 5.42 2.31 42.81
C GLY A 797 6.84 2.19 43.36
N GLY A 798 7.34 3.26 43.99
CA GLY A 798 8.73 3.37 44.49
C GLY A 798 9.78 3.76 43.45
N GLN A 799 9.42 3.86 42.16
CA GLN A 799 10.34 4.31 41.11
C GLN A 799 10.33 5.85 41.00
N PRO A 800 11.47 6.51 40.71
CA PRO A 800 11.51 7.96 40.54
C PRO A 800 10.65 8.42 39.36
N LEU A 801 9.72 9.35 39.61
CA LEU A 801 8.84 9.92 38.59
C LEU A 801 9.18 11.39 38.30
N VAL A 802 9.28 12.22 39.33
CA VAL A 802 9.73 13.62 39.18
C VAL A 802 11.03 13.77 39.94
N VAL A 803 12.08 14.17 39.23
CA VAL A 803 13.41 14.36 39.79
C VAL A 803 13.88 15.78 39.52
N GLU A 804 14.26 16.49 40.57
CA GLU A 804 14.83 17.83 40.54
C GLU A 804 16.33 17.80 40.77
N GLY A 805 17.07 18.66 40.08
CA GLY A 805 18.44 19.00 40.44
C GLY A 805 18.86 20.37 39.92
N ARG A 806 20.17 20.60 39.91
CA ARG A 806 20.77 21.85 39.43
C ARG A 806 21.88 21.56 38.43
N SER A 807 22.00 22.43 37.43
CA SER A 807 23.14 22.46 36.51
C SER A 807 23.58 23.92 36.35
N GLY A 808 24.85 24.21 36.68
CA GLY A 808 25.30 25.59 36.87
C GLY A 808 24.45 26.32 37.90
N LYS A 809 23.86 27.46 37.52
CA LYS A 809 22.93 28.23 38.37
C LYS A 809 21.46 27.83 38.15
N GLY A 810 21.17 27.03 37.12
CA GLY A 810 19.81 26.70 36.69
C GLY A 810 19.19 25.54 37.49
N ARG A 811 17.86 25.52 37.48
CA ARG A 811 17.05 24.44 38.06
C ARG A 811 16.58 23.53 36.93
N VAL A 812 16.77 22.22 37.08
CA VAL A 812 16.36 21.22 36.08
C VAL A 812 15.42 20.21 36.74
N ILE A 813 14.28 19.97 36.11
CA ILE A 813 13.30 18.97 36.53
C ILE A 813 13.07 17.98 35.39
N VAL A 814 13.05 16.70 35.71
CA VAL A 814 12.67 15.62 34.79
C VAL A 814 11.41 14.94 35.31
N PHE A 815 10.39 14.85 34.46
CA PHE A 815 9.25 13.95 34.64
C PHE A 815 9.49 12.71 33.78
N ALA A 816 9.73 11.56 34.40
CA ALA A 816 10.05 10.29 33.74
C ALA A 816 8.82 9.53 33.24
N GLY A 817 7.64 10.16 33.29
CA GLY A 817 6.39 9.54 32.89
C GLY A 817 6.01 9.77 31.44
N SER A 818 5.08 8.94 30.97
CA SER A 818 4.48 9.02 29.63
C SER A 818 2.95 8.88 29.73
N THR A 819 2.22 9.48 28.79
CA THR A 819 0.75 9.37 28.67
C THR A 819 0.28 8.09 27.98
N MET A 820 1.22 7.17 27.76
CA MET A 820 1.00 5.88 27.14
C MET A 820 0.46 4.84 28.14
N GLY A 821 -0.21 3.84 27.60
CA GLY A 821 -0.83 2.74 28.32
C GLY A 821 -2.36 2.83 28.32
N LEU A 822 -2.98 1.66 28.23
CA LEU A 822 -4.41 1.47 28.39
C LEU A 822 -4.78 1.63 29.86
N VAL A 823 -5.83 2.42 30.15
CA VAL A 823 -6.35 2.64 31.50
C VAL A 823 -7.45 1.62 31.79
N PRO A 824 -7.27 0.69 32.76
CA PRO A 824 -8.32 -0.24 33.13
C PRO A 824 -9.52 0.46 33.78
N PRO A 825 -10.74 -0.11 33.70
CA PRO A 825 -11.90 0.43 34.40
C PRO A 825 -11.65 0.63 35.90
N GLY A 826 -12.09 1.77 36.44
CA GLY A 826 -11.95 2.10 37.86
C GLY A 826 -10.55 2.58 38.28
N ARG A 827 -9.63 2.82 37.34
CA ARG A 827 -8.34 3.45 37.60
C ARG A 827 -8.33 4.89 37.08
N LEU A 828 -7.63 5.77 37.78
CA LEU A 828 -7.43 7.17 37.41
C LEU A 828 -6.01 7.35 36.86
N ALA A 829 -5.88 7.69 35.58
CA ALA A 829 -4.59 8.07 35.01
C ALA A 829 -4.21 9.50 35.39
N PHE A 830 -2.91 9.76 35.58
CA PHE A 830 -2.43 11.08 36.02
C PHE A 830 -2.79 12.22 35.06
N TRP A 831 -3.02 11.93 33.77
CA TRP A 831 -3.40 12.93 32.76
C TRP A 831 -4.90 13.25 32.75
N TYR A 832 -5.71 12.56 33.56
CA TYR A 832 -7.11 12.92 33.82
C TYR A 832 -7.33 13.47 35.23
N TRP A 833 -6.28 13.49 36.05
CA TRP A 833 -6.26 13.96 37.42
C TRP A 833 -5.74 15.39 37.45
#